data_AF-A0AAV3W420-F1
#
_entry.id   AF-A0AAV3W420-F1
#
_cell.length_a   1.000
_cell.length_b   1.000
_cell.length_c   1.000
_cell.angle_alpha   90.00
_cell.angle_beta   90.00
_cell.angle_gamma   90.00
#
_symmetry.space_group_name_H-M   'P 1'
#
loop_
_entity.id
_entity.type
_entity.pdbx_description
1 polymer ?
#
loop_
_entity_poly.entity_id
_entity_poly.type
_entity_poly.pdbx_seq_one_letter_code
_entity_poly.pdbx_strand_id
1 'polypeptide(L)'
;MVYNDIAIIGVSGRFTESDNLGEFHELLVKEKDCIIDVPQNRVDLMKLNPDKKYIQAGYLEHIEYFDHDFFNISNREADLMSPEQRLSLELVAETILDAGYSIEGFRGTNCSVICATSENEYGNLVKNTTAPSVLGSLKCMLSGKIGFYFDLRGTNLTLDAGCSSSLVAIHEACIKLMTGESDYSLVGGVEIFTEIYESKKNIYDILGVFSSQYKSKSFGEGADGASAGEGGGFVLLKRLEDAKRDGNNIYGVIKGGAINGDGGRCGMVTLPSSEGQKEVIEKAWNGIDISNLTEIESHGIGNPIGDCVEAISIIENLRKRNVINKEILLSCVKPNIGHLAIAAGISSLIKVLVGFKYNESYPIVNFEKTNHMIDFSKSALIPATKIKKWNSNDKRMVGIEAFGLSGTNAHIIVENYPQITKPKEDHRNLITISAKSETSFNAYKKELFNYLSEHNSISFNSIAYTLNHCRDDYDFRRMVIAEDLDDFLEKLDMMMPISEQKKYKIVFAMKFSNCSELNLEQYKNIAPGLNFNSNIFNQDASFKYGMYKYLKSLGVKPDFTLADYQSRAILDYISGKIDLASLEESIETSVDNNYEKLIAQIKKISENDDVIILDFNYSNALKNESFDRKVKVFNLFSVRDIEKFMIAYYNSGNSVNWNSYYGDVRENIVSLPGYCFDKVSHWTKLKHNEEIYEMKLKEVAQTQEEFQEVESTQENTNTFDFAEAENFLEGLWKKTLNFSGSIDHDEDFFDLGGNSLLLLQMSEEINNYFNISFDIYEIYDYESIEKLTQRISEWEC
;
A
#
# COMPACT_ATOMS: atom_id res chain seq x y z
N MET A 1 -19.95 14.57 5.47
CA MET A 1 -19.89 15.28 4.18
C MET A 1 -20.09 14.25 3.08
N VAL A 2 -21.06 14.46 2.18
CA VAL A 2 -21.19 13.62 0.98
C VAL A 2 -20.06 13.99 0.04
N TYR A 3 -19.27 13.01 -0.38
CA TYR A 3 -18.25 13.28 -1.38
C TYR A 3 -18.85 13.20 -2.78
N ASN A 4 -18.21 13.82 -3.78
CA ASN A 4 -18.34 13.28 -5.13
C ASN A 4 -17.69 11.90 -5.09
N ASP A 5 -18.33 10.87 -5.65
CA ASP A 5 -17.82 9.50 -5.63
C ASP A 5 -16.30 9.44 -5.95
N ILE A 6 -15.51 8.97 -5.00
CA ILE A 6 -14.05 8.84 -5.12
C ILE A 6 -13.71 7.36 -5.29
N ALA A 7 -13.13 7.00 -6.41
CA ALA A 7 -12.63 5.66 -6.67
C ALA A 7 -11.29 5.41 -5.98
N ILE A 8 -11.15 4.21 -5.41
CA ILE A 8 -9.88 3.66 -4.98
C ILE A 8 -9.36 2.80 -6.12
N ILE A 9 -8.30 3.26 -6.79
CA ILE A 9 -7.84 2.67 -8.05
C ILE A 9 -6.57 1.82 -7.91
N GLY A 10 -5.79 2.02 -6.85
CA GLY A 10 -4.65 1.18 -6.51
C GLY A 10 -4.51 1.02 -5.01
N VAL A 11 -3.98 -0.12 -4.58
CA VAL A 11 -3.80 -0.46 -3.17
C VAL A 11 -2.58 -1.35 -2.97
N SER A 12 -1.82 -1.07 -1.90
CA SER A 12 -0.79 -1.97 -1.39
C SER A 12 -0.80 -1.96 0.14
N GLY A 13 -0.34 -3.06 0.72
CA GLY A 13 -0.22 -3.20 2.17
C GLY A 13 0.84 -4.22 2.55
N ARG A 14 1.40 -4.03 3.74
CA ARG A 14 2.31 -4.96 4.41
C ARG A 14 1.85 -5.08 5.86
N PHE A 15 1.57 -6.30 6.28
CA PHE A 15 1.11 -6.63 7.61
C PHE A 15 1.90 -7.80 8.16
N THR A 16 1.79 -8.05 9.46
CA THR A 16 2.43 -9.22 10.08
C THR A 16 2.01 -10.50 9.35
N GLU A 17 2.99 -11.31 8.95
CA GLU A 17 2.82 -12.55 8.16
C GLU A 17 2.08 -12.38 6.83
N SER A 18 2.08 -11.19 6.24
CA SER A 18 1.42 -10.90 4.97
C SER A 18 2.15 -9.81 4.20
N ASP A 19 2.85 -10.23 3.14
CA ASP A 19 3.59 -9.35 2.24
C ASP A 19 2.73 -8.85 1.06
N ASN A 20 1.46 -9.23 0.93
CA ASN A 20 0.59 -8.72 -0.13
C ASN A 20 -0.89 -8.95 0.18
N LEU A 21 -1.79 -8.43 -0.66
CA LEU A 21 -3.23 -8.55 -0.46
C LEU A 21 -3.77 -9.99 -0.55
N GLY A 22 -3.09 -10.87 -1.28
CA GLY A 22 -3.44 -12.30 -1.37
C GLY A 22 -3.12 -13.03 -0.07
N GLU A 23 -1.91 -12.84 0.46
CA GLU A 23 -1.51 -13.36 1.77
C GLU A 23 -2.38 -12.80 2.90
N PHE A 24 -2.74 -11.51 2.81
CA PHE A 24 -3.64 -10.90 3.80
C PHE A 24 -5.04 -11.54 3.76
N HIS A 25 -5.56 -11.84 2.56
CA HIS A 25 -6.80 -12.59 2.40
C HIS A 25 -6.71 -13.97 3.05
N GLU A 26 -5.63 -14.72 2.79
CA GLU A 26 -5.43 -16.03 3.42
C GLU A 26 -5.38 -15.96 4.94
N LEU A 27 -4.71 -14.95 5.49
CA LEU A 27 -4.61 -14.70 6.92
C LEU A 27 -6.01 -14.48 7.53
N LEU A 28 -6.82 -13.64 6.90
CA LEU A 28 -8.20 -13.34 7.31
C LEU A 28 -9.11 -14.57 7.22
N VAL A 29 -8.97 -15.38 6.16
CA VAL A 29 -9.73 -16.63 5.98
C VAL A 29 -9.36 -17.69 7.01
N LYS A 30 -8.09 -17.75 7.40
CA LYS A 30 -7.58 -18.67 8.44
C LYS A 30 -7.90 -18.20 9.86
N GLU A 31 -8.56 -17.04 10.02
CA GLU A 31 -8.90 -16.43 11.31
C GLU A 31 -7.67 -16.28 12.21
N LYS A 32 -6.53 -15.94 11.61
CA LYS A 32 -5.24 -15.97 12.30
C LYS A 32 -5.07 -14.77 13.22
N ASP A 33 -4.62 -15.06 14.44
CA ASP A 33 -4.09 -14.13 15.44
C ASP A 33 -2.57 -14.10 15.32
N CYS A 34 -2.01 -12.99 14.86
CA CYS A 34 -0.58 -12.81 14.58
C CYS A 34 0.18 -12.15 15.73
N ILE A 35 -0.40 -12.06 16.92
CA ILE A 35 0.31 -11.54 18.09
C ILE A 35 1.30 -12.60 18.60
N ILE A 36 2.59 -12.27 18.52
CA ILE A 36 3.69 -13.18 18.85
C ILE A 36 4.74 -12.48 19.74
N ASP A 37 5.63 -13.29 20.32
CA ASP A 37 6.87 -12.76 20.90
C ASP A 37 7.74 -12.13 19.80
N VAL A 38 8.69 -11.27 20.20
CA VAL A 38 9.62 -10.61 19.27
C VAL A 38 10.34 -11.64 18.40
N PRO A 39 10.25 -11.54 17.05
CA PRO A 39 10.93 -12.46 16.15
C PRO A 39 12.45 -12.52 16.39
N GLN A 40 13.05 -13.71 16.22
CA GLN A 40 14.48 -13.91 16.51
C GLN A 40 15.38 -13.00 15.66
N ASN A 41 15.04 -12.79 14.39
CA ASN A 41 15.77 -11.87 13.52
C ASN A 41 15.70 -10.42 14.02
N ARG A 42 14.60 -9.98 14.63
CA ARG A 42 14.48 -8.66 15.29
C ARG A 42 15.32 -8.58 16.55
N VAL A 43 15.33 -9.64 17.36
CA VAL A 43 16.22 -9.77 18.54
C VAL A 43 17.67 -9.58 18.12
N ASP A 44 18.11 -10.25 17.05
CA ASP A 44 19.48 -10.17 16.53
C ASP A 44 19.79 -8.79 15.93
N LEU A 45 18.88 -8.24 15.12
CA LEU A 45 19.01 -6.93 14.46
C LEU A 45 19.15 -5.79 15.47
N MET A 46 18.32 -5.82 16.52
CA MET A 46 18.25 -4.77 17.54
C MET A 46 19.15 -5.05 18.75
N LYS A 47 19.77 -6.22 18.82
CA LYS A 47 20.59 -6.69 19.95
C LYS A 47 19.84 -6.64 21.27
N LEU A 48 18.61 -7.14 21.27
CA LEU A 48 17.79 -7.20 22.47
C LEU A 48 18.42 -8.15 23.51
N ASN A 49 18.22 -7.85 24.79
CA ASN A 49 18.75 -8.66 25.87
C ASN A 49 17.88 -9.92 26.03
N PRO A 50 18.44 -11.14 25.83
CA PRO A 50 17.67 -12.38 25.92
C PRO A 50 17.15 -12.69 27.34
N ASP A 51 17.70 -12.08 28.39
CA ASP A 51 17.25 -12.24 29.78
C ASP A 51 16.02 -11.40 30.12
N LYS A 52 15.62 -10.49 29.23
CA LYS A 52 14.46 -9.62 29.39
C LYS A 52 13.26 -10.14 28.62
N LYS A 53 12.07 -9.83 29.15
CA LYS A 53 10.80 -10.05 28.46
C LYS A 53 10.36 -8.76 27.79
N TYR A 54 9.99 -8.88 26.52
CA TYR A 54 9.49 -7.80 25.69
C TYR A 54 7.99 -7.95 25.49
N ILE A 55 7.33 -6.88 25.06
CA ILE A 55 5.90 -6.94 24.72
C ILE A 55 5.66 -7.91 23.57
N GLN A 56 4.44 -8.48 23.51
CA GLN A 56 3.98 -9.24 22.34
C GLN A 56 3.23 -8.32 21.39
N ALA A 57 3.41 -8.51 20.09
CA ALA A 57 2.78 -7.70 19.07
C ALA A 57 2.68 -8.46 17.74
N GLY A 58 1.94 -7.90 16.79
CA GLY A 58 2.11 -8.23 15.38
C GLY A 58 3.39 -7.59 14.86
N TYR A 59 4.47 -8.36 14.71
CA TYR A 59 5.75 -7.84 14.23
C TYR A 59 5.96 -8.08 12.73
N LEU A 60 6.39 -7.05 12.01
CA LEU A 60 7.06 -7.25 10.73
C LEU A 60 8.43 -7.87 10.99
N GLU A 61 8.69 -9.03 10.38
CA GLU A 61 9.95 -9.73 10.61
C GLU A 61 11.13 -8.90 10.10
N HIS A 62 11.08 -8.43 8.85
CA HIS A 62 12.20 -7.77 8.18
C HIS A 62 11.93 -6.29 7.94
N ILE A 63 12.41 -5.44 8.84
CA ILE A 63 12.25 -3.97 8.74
C ILE A 63 13.51 -3.28 8.20
N GLU A 64 14.59 -4.03 8.04
CA GLU A 64 15.87 -3.58 7.52
C GLU A 64 15.95 -3.61 6.00
N TYR A 65 15.09 -4.37 5.30
CA TYR A 65 15.17 -4.51 3.84
C TYR A 65 14.63 -3.30 3.10
N PHE A 66 15.35 -2.87 2.07
CA PHE A 66 14.93 -1.81 1.16
C PHE A 66 15.75 -1.81 -0.14
N ASP A 67 15.08 -1.81 -1.30
CA ASP A 67 15.74 -1.72 -2.61
C ASP A 67 16.11 -0.26 -2.95
N HIS A 68 17.21 0.21 -2.35
CA HIS A 68 17.66 1.59 -2.53
C HIS A 68 18.03 1.93 -3.99
N ASP A 69 18.52 0.96 -4.77
CA ASP A 69 18.92 1.17 -6.17
C ASP A 69 17.69 1.36 -7.07
N PHE A 70 16.55 0.74 -6.76
CA PHE A 70 15.30 1.04 -7.44
C PHE A 70 14.93 2.52 -7.37
N PHE A 71 15.14 3.17 -6.23
CA PHE A 71 14.80 4.59 -6.03
C PHE A 71 15.95 5.55 -6.37
N ASN A 72 17.09 5.05 -6.84
CA ASN A 72 18.34 5.81 -7.02
C ASN A 72 18.79 6.51 -5.72
N ILE A 73 18.59 5.86 -4.58
CA ILE A 73 19.01 6.32 -3.26
C ILE A 73 20.37 5.75 -2.95
N SER A 74 21.28 6.57 -2.43
CA SER A 74 22.60 6.06 -2.04
C SER A 74 22.50 5.14 -0.82
N ASN A 75 23.32 4.08 -0.78
CA ASN A 75 23.45 3.19 0.39
C ASN A 75 23.51 3.94 1.73
N ARG A 76 24.32 5.02 1.79
CA ARG A 76 24.49 5.83 2.99
C ARG A 76 23.22 6.56 3.41
N GLU A 77 22.43 7.03 2.45
CA GLU A 77 21.14 7.66 2.75
C GLU A 77 20.13 6.62 3.21
N ALA A 78 20.05 5.47 2.53
CA ALA A 78 19.15 4.37 2.89
C ALA A 78 19.40 3.86 4.31
N ASP A 79 20.67 3.70 4.74
CA ASP A 79 21.02 3.32 6.12
C ASP A 79 20.46 4.30 7.16
N LEU A 80 20.36 5.58 6.80
CA LEU A 80 19.92 6.67 7.67
C LEU A 80 18.42 6.95 7.58
N MET A 81 17.73 6.39 6.58
CA MET A 81 16.29 6.46 6.46
C MET A 81 15.64 5.48 7.45
N SER A 82 14.65 6.00 8.18
CA SER A 82 13.81 5.17 9.03
C SER A 82 13.09 4.08 8.22
N PRO A 83 12.85 2.90 8.81
CA PRO A 83 12.12 1.81 8.17
C PRO A 83 10.76 2.24 7.59
N GLU A 84 10.05 3.15 8.25
CA GLU A 84 8.75 3.67 7.82
C GLU A 84 8.88 4.45 6.52
N GLN A 85 9.93 5.27 6.35
CA GLN A 85 10.21 5.97 5.10
C GLN A 85 10.55 5.00 3.97
N ARG A 86 11.36 3.97 4.26
CA ARG A 86 11.78 2.97 3.27
C ARG A 86 10.62 2.12 2.79
N LEU A 87 9.89 1.51 3.73
CA LEU A 87 8.73 0.68 3.43
C LEU A 87 7.64 1.47 2.70
N SER A 88 7.43 2.73 3.09
CA SER A 88 6.46 3.59 2.39
C SER A 88 6.83 3.86 0.94
N LEU A 89 8.11 3.98 0.58
CA LEU A 89 8.51 4.15 -0.83
C LEU A 89 8.17 2.90 -1.66
N GLU A 90 8.44 1.70 -1.13
CA GLU A 90 8.09 0.43 -1.80
C GLU A 90 6.58 0.27 -1.94
N LEU A 91 5.83 0.49 -0.85
CA LEU A 91 4.37 0.43 -0.86
C LEU A 91 3.76 1.44 -1.85
N VAL A 92 4.30 2.66 -1.94
CA VAL A 92 3.81 3.66 -2.90
C VAL A 92 4.08 3.23 -4.33
N ALA A 93 5.27 2.71 -4.63
CA ALA A 93 5.57 2.19 -5.96
C ALA A 93 4.59 1.07 -6.33
N GLU A 94 4.33 0.13 -5.42
CA GLU A 94 3.33 -0.93 -5.62
C GLU A 94 1.92 -0.39 -5.83
N THR A 95 1.50 0.61 -5.06
CA THR A 95 0.19 1.24 -5.20
C THR A 95 0.02 1.90 -6.58
N ILE A 96 1.05 2.58 -7.09
CA ILE A 96 1.03 3.20 -8.43
C ILE A 96 0.97 2.12 -9.52
N LEU A 97 1.76 1.05 -9.39
CA LEU A 97 1.78 -0.05 -10.33
C LEU A 97 0.45 -0.83 -10.34
N ASP A 98 -0.15 -1.05 -9.17
CA ASP A 98 -1.46 -1.70 -9.03
C ASP A 98 -2.59 -0.85 -9.63
N ALA A 99 -2.49 0.48 -9.55
CA ALA A 99 -3.41 1.40 -10.23
C ALA A 99 -3.31 1.38 -11.77
N GLY A 100 -2.31 0.68 -12.32
CA GLY A 100 -2.05 0.59 -13.74
C GLY A 100 -1.32 1.78 -14.32
N TYR A 101 -0.45 2.41 -13.54
CA TYR A 101 0.48 3.41 -14.04
C TYR A 101 1.92 2.91 -13.92
N SER A 102 2.74 3.17 -14.93
CA SER A 102 4.18 2.98 -14.81
C SER A 102 4.76 4.08 -13.92
N ILE A 103 5.90 3.83 -13.25
CA ILE A 103 6.48 4.85 -12.36
C ILE A 103 6.87 6.07 -13.17
N GLU A 104 7.56 5.90 -14.30
CA GLU A 104 7.98 7.02 -15.15
C GLU A 104 6.79 7.76 -15.78
N GLY A 105 5.74 7.04 -16.17
CA GLY A 105 4.52 7.62 -16.74
C GLY A 105 3.69 8.41 -15.74
N PHE A 106 3.84 8.14 -14.44
CA PHE A 106 3.12 8.82 -13.37
C PHE A 106 3.85 10.06 -12.82
N ARG A 107 5.14 10.23 -13.17
CA ARG A 107 5.95 11.40 -12.79
C ARG A 107 5.33 12.69 -13.35
N GLY A 108 5.41 13.75 -12.56
CA GLY A 108 4.93 15.09 -12.92
C GLY A 108 3.42 15.29 -12.78
N THR A 109 2.67 14.28 -12.36
CA THR A 109 1.22 14.37 -12.14
C THR A 109 0.88 15.29 -10.96
N ASN A 110 -0.31 15.90 -11.01
CA ASN A 110 -0.88 16.63 -9.88
C ASN A 110 -1.47 15.65 -8.84
N CYS A 111 -0.58 14.85 -8.25
CA CYS A 111 -0.90 13.88 -7.21
C CYS A 111 -0.50 14.45 -5.84
N SER A 112 -1.48 14.60 -4.94
CA SER A 112 -1.20 14.95 -3.55
C SER A 112 -0.78 13.71 -2.77
N VAL A 113 0.22 13.84 -1.90
CA VAL A 113 0.73 12.82 -1.00
C VAL A 113 0.31 13.19 0.42
N ILE A 114 -0.53 12.36 1.04
CA ILE A 114 -1.01 12.59 2.41
C ILE A 114 -0.67 11.37 3.26
N CYS A 115 0.28 11.53 4.17
CA CYS A 115 0.78 10.46 5.02
C CYS A 115 0.35 10.67 6.48
N ALA A 116 -0.03 9.57 7.12
CA ALA A 116 -0.11 9.48 8.57
C ALA A 116 1.23 8.96 9.12
N THR A 117 1.77 9.62 10.15
CA THR A 117 2.98 9.16 10.85
C THR A 117 3.02 9.72 12.27
N SER A 118 3.61 8.95 13.18
CA SER A 118 3.90 9.32 14.56
C SER A 118 5.35 9.82 14.70
N GLU A 119 5.84 10.01 15.93
CA GLU A 119 7.27 10.30 16.16
C GLU A 119 8.15 9.14 15.71
N ASN A 120 9.26 9.47 15.06
CA ASN A 120 10.16 8.47 14.52
C ASN A 120 11.38 8.31 15.44
N GLU A 121 11.41 7.19 16.17
CA GLU A 121 12.45 6.89 17.15
C GLU A 121 13.77 6.43 16.49
N TYR A 122 13.76 6.05 15.21
CA TYR A 122 14.96 5.60 14.49
C TYR A 122 16.10 6.63 14.53
N GLY A 123 15.76 7.93 14.58
CA GLY A 123 16.74 9.00 14.74
C GLY A 123 17.60 8.87 16.00
N ASN A 124 17.08 8.27 17.07
CA ASN A 124 17.79 8.03 18.34
C ASN A 124 18.87 6.94 18.20
N LEU A 125 18.70 6.02 17.26
CA LEU A 125 19.67 4.95 16.96
C LEU A 125 20.89 5.48 16.18
N VAL A 126 20.76 6.63 15.51
CA VAL A 126 21.83 7.20 14.68
C VAL A 126 22.86 7.94 15.54
N LYS A 127 24.09 7.40 15.62
CA LYS A 127 25.19 7.94 16.43
C LYS A 127 25.63 9.37 16.10
N ASN A 128 25.71 9.70 14.81
CA ASN A 128 26.19 11.01 14.35
C ASN A 128 25.04 11.76 13.70
N THR A 129 24.55 12.81 14.35
CA THR A 129 23.57 13.71 13.76
C THR A 129 24.19 14.43 12.57
N THR A 130 23.79 14.02 11.37
CA THR A 130 24.16 14.62 10.09
C THR A 130 22.90 15.13 9.41
N ALA A 131 23.02 16.00 8.41
CA ALA A 131 21.84 16.45 7.68
C ALA A 131 21.01 15.27 7.09
N PRO A 132 21.61 14.24 6.46
CA PRO A 132 20.85 13.07 5.99
C PRO A 132 20.17 12.27 7.11
N SER A 133 20.78 12.16 8.30
CA SER A 133 20.14 11.44 9.41
C SER A 133 18.95 12.20 10.00
N VAL A 134 19.02 13.53 10.04
CA VAL A 134 17.87 14.36 10.44
C VAL A 134 16.74 14.20 9.43
N LEU A 135 17.05 14.24 8.13
CA LEU A 135 16.04 14.03 7.09
C LEU A 135 15.44 12.61 7.11
N GLY A 136 16.22 11.62 7.55
CA GLY A 136 15.79 10.22 7.66
C GLY A 136 14.79 9.92 8.77
N SER A 137 14.61 10.81 9.75
CA SER A 137 13.66 10.64 10.87
C SER A 137 12.64 11.77 11.02
N LEU A 138 12.76 12.90 10.31
CA LEU A 138 11.77 13.97 10.36
C LEU A 138 10.39 13.51 9.85
N LYS A 139 9.32 13.75 10.63
CA LYS A 139 7.94 13.38 10.27
C LYS A 139 7.53 13.86 8.86
N CYS A 140 7.72 15.14 8.59
CA CYS A 140 7.33 15.74 7.30
C CYS A 140 8.07 15.15 6.09
N MET A 141 9.22 14.50 6.32
CA MET A 141 9.99 13.88 5.25
C MET A 141 9.37 12.60 4.73
N LEU A 142 8.41 11.99 5.43
CA LEU A 142 7.68 10.84 4.90
C LEU A 142 6.94 11.21 3.61
N SER A 143 6.00 12.16 3.68
CA SER A 143 5.30 12.65 2.48
C SER A 143 6.25 13.38 1.52
N GLY A 144 7.23 14.12 2.05
CA GLY A 144 8.17 14.91 1.24
C GLY A 144 9.08 14.06 0.35
N LYS A 145 9.62 12.95 0.87
CA LYS A 145 10.45 12.02 0.10
C LYS A 145 9.63 11.29 -0.96
N ILE A 146 8.41 10.85 -0.63
CA ILE A 146 7.50 10.26 -1.61
C ILE A 146 7.25 11.24 -2.76
N GLY A 147 6.84 12.48 -2.47
CA GLY A 147 6.63 13.50 -3.50
C GLY A 147 7.88 13.76 -4.34
N PHE A 148 9.06 13.75 -3.72
CA PHE A 148 10.34 13.97 -4.39
C PHE A 148 10.76 12.81 -5.32
N TYR A 149 10.83 11.57 -4.81
CA TYR A 149 11.36 10.44 -5.58
C TYR A 149 10.44 10.04 -6.74
N PHE A 150 9.13 10.23 -6.59
CA PHE A 150 8.14 9.96 -7.63
C PHE A 150 7.78 11.20 -8.51
N ASP A 151 8.37 12.38 -8.26
CA ASP A 151 8.03 13.66 -8.92
C ASP A 151 6.51 13.95 -8.90
N LEU A 152 5.87 13.80 -7.74
CA LEU A 152 4.46 14.10 -7.55
C LEU A 152 4.31 15.58 -7.18
N ARG A 153 3.52 16.33 -7.97
CA ARG A 153 3.49 17.80 -7.94
C ARG A 153 2.29 18.38 -7.21
N GLY A 154 1.47 17.54 -6.57
CA GLY A 154 0.40 17.97 -5.67
C GLY A 154 0.94 18.32 -4.28
N THR A 155 0.03 18.43 -3.31
CA THR A 155 0.38 18.76 -1.92
C THR A 155 1.13 17.60 -1.24
N ASN A 156 2.21 17.88 -0.51
CA ASN A 156 2.79 16.93 0.44
C ASN A 156 2.35 17.30 1.86
N LEU A 157 1.61 16.41 2.53
CA LEU A 157 1.06 16.63 3.85
C LEU A 157 1.34 15.42 4.74
N THR A 158 1.79 15.69 5.96
CA THR A 158 1.96 14.70 7.01
C THR A 158 1.05 15.07 8.19
N LEU A 159 0.28 14.12 8.70
CA LEU A 159 -0.73 14.33 9.75
C LEU A 159 -0.52 13.37 10.92
N ASP A 160 -0.90 13.85 12.11
CA ASP A 160 -0.89 13.09 13.36
C ASP A 160 -2.15 13.46 14.16
N ALA A 161 -3.12 12.55 14.14
CA ALA A 161 -4.34 12.59 14.93
C ALA A 161 -4.44 11.33 15.83
N GLY A 162 -3.30 10.74 16.19
CA GLY A 162 -3.24 9.44 16.86
C GLY A 162 -3.85 8.32 16.01
N CYS A 163 -4.66 7.47 16.61
CA CYS A 163 -5.18 6.25 15.97
C CYS A 163 -6.11 6.50 14.78
N SER A 164 -6.65 7.72 14.61
CA SER A 164 -7.51 8.10 13.48
C SER A 164 -6.74 8.74 12.32
N SER A 165 -5.43 8.92 12.42
CA SER A 165 -4.59 9.66 11.46
C SER A 165 -4.80 9.25 10.00
N SER A 166 -4.76 7.95 9.68
CA SER A 166 -4.92 7.48 8.30
C SER A 166 -6.33 7.68 7.74
N LEU A 167 -7.39 7.59 8.55
CA LEU A 167 -8.75 7.94 8.07
C LEU A 167 -8.94 9.44 7.90
N VAL A 168 -8.34 10.26 8.78
CA VAL A 168 -8.29 11.72 8.60
C VAL A 168 -7.56 12.07 7.31
N ALA A 169 -6.43 11.42 7.01
CA ALA A 169 -5.70 11.59 5.76
C ALA A 169 -6.55 11.24 4.53
N ILE A 170 -7.37 10.18 4.59
CA ILE A 170 -8.31 9.81 3.53
C ILE A 170 -9.41 10.88 3.37
N HIS A 171 -9.94 11.41 4.47
CA HIS A 171 -10.93 12.50 4.44
C HIS A 171 -10.36 13.74 3.72
N GLU A 172 -9.15 14.17 4.10
CA GLU A 172 -8.47 15.31 3.47
C GLU A 172 -8.21 15.08 1.97
N ALA A 173 -7.80 13.88 1.59
CA ALA A 173 -7.60 13.52 0.19
C ALA A 173 -8.90 13.58 -0.63
N CYS A 174 -10.02 13.10 -0.07
CA CYS A 174 -11.32 13.20 -0.73
C CYS A 174 -11.72 14.65 -0.97
N ILE A 175 -11.48 15.54 0.01
CA ILE A 175 -11.73 16.98 -0.14
C ILE A 175 -10.89 17.56 -1.28
N LYS A 176 -9.58 17.29 -1.33
CA LYS A 176 -8.69 17.82 -2.38
C LYS A 176 -9.07 17.38 -3.79
N LEU A 177 -9.50 16.12 -3.95
CA LEU A 177 -9.99 15.61 -5.22
C LEU A 177 -11.31 16.27 -5.64
N MET A 178 -12.22 16.48 -4.68
CA MET A 178 -13.52 17.11 -4.93
C MET A 178 -13.42 18.59 -5.29
N THR A 179 -12.51 19.33 -4.66
CA THR A 179 -12.29 20.75 -4.93
C THR A 179 -11.47 20.99 -6.19
N GLY A 180 -10.89 19.93 -6.77
CA GLY A 180 -10.01 20.01 -7.93
C GLY A 180 -8.60 20.54 -7.59
N GLU A 181 -8.23 20.56 -6.32
CA GLU A 181 -6.86 20.89 -5.89
C GLU A 181 -5.87 19.82 -6.40
N SER A 182 -6.32 18.56 -6.42
CA SER A 182 -5.56 17.42 -6.95
C SER A 182 -6.36 16.62 -7.98
N ASP A 183 -5.65 15.95 -8.89
CA ASP A 183 -6.22 14.97 -9.83
C ASP A 183 -6.12 13.55 -9.29
N TYR A 184 -5.10 13.31 -8.47
CA TYR A 184 -4.85 12.06 -7.76
C TYR A 184 -4.54 12.37 -6.29
N SER A 185 -4.82 11.42 -5.40
CA SER A 185 -4.33 11.51 -4.03
C SER A 185 -3.84 10.16 -3.56
N LEU A 186 -2.56 10.12 -3.22
CA LEU A 186 -1.87 8.99 -2.65
C LEU A 186 -1.92 9.13 -1.13
N VAL A 187 -2.52 8.16 -0.45
CA VAL A 187 -2.84 8.27 0.97
C VAL A 187 -2.45 7.00 1.69
N GLY A 188 -1.81 7.12 2.85
CA GLY A 188 -1.41 5.94 3.61
C GLY A 188 -0.64 6.27 4.88
N GLY A 189 -0.06 5.24 5.48
CA GLY A 189 0.75 5.33 6.67
C GLY A 189 1.29 3.96 7.05
N VAL A 190 2.40 3.95 7.77
CA VAL A 190 3.11 2.75 8.22
C VAL A 190 3.52 2.98 9.66
N GLU A 191 3.28 1.98 10.51
CA GLU A 191 3.73 1.95 11.90
C GLU A 191 4.77 0.82 12.06
N ILE A 192 5.94 1.14 12.61
CA ILE A 192 7.02 0.16 12.88
C ILE A 192 7.67 0.50 14.22
N PHE A 193 7.91 -0.52 15.06
CA PHE A 193 8.64 -0.35 16.31
C PHE A 193 10.14 -0.37 16.02
N THR A 194 10.76 0.80 16.07
CA THR A 194 12.23 0.90 15.92
C THR A 194 12.97 0.75 17.25
N GLU A 195 12.25 0.87 18.37
CA GLU A 195 12.64 0.41 19.70
C GLU A 195 11.58 -0.58 20.23
N ILE A 196 12.00 -1.69 20.84
CA ILE A 196 11.07 -2.68 21.40
C ILE A 196 11.07 -2.57 22.91
N TYR A 197 9.89 -2.32 23.48
CA TYR A 197 9.75 -2.08 24.90
C TYR A 197 9.73 -3.38 25.74
N GLU A 198 10.31 -3.30 26.94
CA GLU A 198 10.19 -4.34 27.95
C GLU A 198 8.76 -4.44 28.48
N SER A 199 8.32 -5.66 28.80
CA SER A 199 7.00 -5.90 29.40
C SER A 199 6.91 -5.24 30.78
N LYS A 200 5.76 -4.62 31.10
CA LYS A 200 5.42 -4.04 32.42
C LYS A 200 6.27 -2.85 32.86
N LYS A 201 6.89 -2.14 31.92
CA LYS A 201 7.70 -0.92 32.17
C LYS A 201 7.62 0.12 31.05
N ASN A 202 6.69 -0.03 30.12
CA ASN A 202 6.59 0.86 28.95
C ASN A 202 5.44 1.85 29.08
N ILE A 203 5.50 2.93 28.30
CA ILE A 203 4.55 4.04 28.38
C ILE A 203 3.11 3.61 28.11
N TYR A 204 2.88 2.60 27.27
CA TYR A 204 1.54 2.12 26.93
C TYR A 204 0.93 1.22 28.01
N ASP A 205 1.76 0.44 28.72
CA ASP A 205 1.37 -0.27 29.94
C ASP A 205 1.03 0.74 31.05
N ILE A 206 1.82 1.83 31.19
CA ILE A 206 1.56 2.92 32.14
C ILE A 206 0.26 3.66 31.80
N LEU A 207 0.02 3.91 30.51
CA LEU A 207 -1.21 4.53 30.03
C LEU A 207 -2.41 3.56 30.02
N GLY A 208 -2.23 2.28 30.38
CA GLY A 208 -3.31 1.28 30.44
C GLY A 208 -3.97 0.99 29.08
N VAL A 209 -3.27 1.24 27.97
CA VAL A 209 -3.80 1.05 26.62
C VAL A 209 -3.73 -0.42 26.21
N PHE A 210 -2.68 -1.14 26.63
CA PHE A 210 -2.47 -2.52 26.24
C PHE A 210 -3.15 -3.52 27.17
N SER A 211 -3.66 -4.59 26.57
CA SER A 211 -4.21 -5.75 27.27
C SER A 211 -3.11 -6.39 28.13
N SER A 212 -3.49 -6.91 29.31
CA SER A 212 -2.59 -7.68 30.17
C SER A 212 -2.07 -8.97 29.52
N GLN A 213 -2.78 -9.46 28.49
CA GLN A 213 -2.43 -10.63 27.68
C GLN A 213 -1.90 -10.25 26.29
N TYR A 214 -1.73 -8.94 26.01
CA TYR A 214 -1.37 -8.39 24.70
C TYR A 214 -2.31 -8.81 23.56
N LYS A 215 -3.53 -9.25 23.85
CA LYS A 215 -4.52 -9.69 22.85
C LYS A 215 -5.73 -8.76 22.85
N SER A 216 -6.11 -8.28 21.67
CA SER A 216 -7.37 -7.53 21.50
C SER A 216 -8.56 -8.47 21.46
N LYS A 217 -9.46 -8.36 22.45
CA LYS A 217 -10.74 -9.09 22.52
C LYS A 217 -11.91 -8.17 22.17
N SER A 218 -11.87 -7.57 20.98
CA SER A 218 -12.81 -6.54 20.53
C SER A 218 -14.28 -6.97 20.70
N PHE A 219 -15.04 -6.20 21.47
CA PHE A 219 -16.45 -6.39 21.84
C PHE A 219 -16.74 -7.68 22.64
N GLY A 220 -15.71 -8.43 22.99
CA GLY A 220 -15.78 -9.72 23.67
C GLY A 220 -15.78 -9.61 25.19
N GLU A 221 -16.21 -10.68 25.86
CA GLU A 221 -16.08 -10.82 27.30
C GLU A 221 -14.60 -10.90 27.71
N GLY A 222 -14.23 -10.22 28.79
CA GLY A 222 -12.84 -10.17 29.27
C GLY A 222 -11.90 -9.30 28.44
N ALA A 223 -12.46 -8.38 27.63
CA ALA A 223 -11.73 -7.31 26.98
C ALA A 223 -11.13 -6.36 28.02
N ASP A 224 -9.81 -6.12 27.95
CA ASP A 224 -9.04 -5.37 28.93
C ASP A 224 -8.01 -4.41 28.30
N GLY A 225 -8.01 -4.26 26.98
CA GLY A 225 -7.08 -3.37 26.26
C GLY A 225 -6.72 -3.85 24.86
N ALA A 226 -5.81 -3.11 24.23
CA ALA A 226 -5.35 -3.35 22.87
C ALA A 226 -4.14 -4.30 22.80
N SER A 227 -4.01 -4.97 21.67
CA SER A 227 -2.77 -5.57 21.19
C SER A 227 -1.99 -4.56 20.36
N ALA A 228 -0.67 -4.62 20.37
CA ALA A 228 0.19 -3.77 19.52
C ALA A 228 0.45 -4.45 18.16
N GLY A 229 0.73 -3.67 17.12
CA GLY A 229 1.14 -4.23 15.85
C GLY A 229 1.85 -3.25 14.94
N GLU A 230 2.60 -3.79 13.99
CA GLU A 230 3.33 -3.10 12.94
C GLU A 230 2.73 -3.40 11.56
N GLY A 231 2.93 -2.47 10.62
CA GLY A 231 2.46 -2.58 9.26
C GLY A 231 1.77 -1.32 8.78
N GLY A 232 1.15 -1.43 7.62
CA GLY A 232 0.47 -0.31 7.00
C GLY A 232 0.24 -0.51 5.51
N GLY A 233 -0.07 0.57 4.82
CA GLY A 233 -0.40 0.51 3.40
C GLY A 233 -0.70 1.87 2.81
N PHE A 234 -0.92 1.86 1.50
CA PHE A 234 -1.27 3.02 0.70
C PHE A 234 -2.42 2.70 -0.25
N VAL A 235 -3.18 3.75 -0.57
CA VAL A 235 -4.20 3.74 -1.61
C VAL A 235 -4.01 4.93 -2.54
N LEU A 236 -4.31 4.72 -3.82
CA LEU A 236 -4.40 5.79 -4.81
C LEU A 236 -5.87 6.11 -5.08
N LEU A 237 -6.23 7.37 -4.85
CA LEU A 237 -7.58 7.88 -4.97
C LEU A 237 -7.70 8.77 -6.21
N LYS A 238 -8.88 8.70 -6.83
CA LYS A 238 -9.23 9.49 -8.02
C LYS A 238 -10.73 9.74 -8.06
N ARG A 239 -11.19 10.83 -8.67
CA ARG A 239 -12.63 11.01 -8.93
C ARG A 239 -13.16 9.85 -9.77
N LEU A 240 -14.31 9.27 -9.39
CA LEU A 240 -14.86 8.08 -10.05
C LEU A 240 -15.04 8.27 -11.56
N GLU A 241 -15.50 9.43 -11.99
CA GLU A 241 -15.70 9.72 -13.42
C GLU A 241 -14.38 9.75 -14.19
N ASP A 242 -13.30 10.25 -13.59
CA ASP A 242 -11.97 10.22 -14.20
C ASP A 242 -11.37 8.80 -14.19
N ALA A 243 -11.66 8.00 -13.17
CA ALA A 243 -11.27 6.59 -13.12
C ALA A 243 -11.95 5.76 -14.23
N LYS A 244 -13.25 5.98 -14.45
CA LYS A 244 -14.01 5.35 -15.55
C LYS A 244 -13.51 5.79 -16.91
N ARG A 245 -13.27 7.09 -17.11
CA ARG A 245 -12.73 7.63 -18.36
C ARG A 245 -11.40 6.99 -18.74
N ASP A 246 -10.54 6.79 -17.75
CA ASP A 246 -9.18 6.29 -17.97
C ASP A 246 -9.09 4.75 -17.89
N GLY A 247 -10.21 4.05 -17.70
CA GLY A 247 -10.27 2.59 -17.69
C GLY A 247 -9.57 1.92 -16.51
N ASN A 248 -9.45 2.64 -15.38
CA ASN A 248 -8.80 2.11 -14.18
C ASN A 248 -9.59 0.94 -13.57
N ASN A 249 -8.86 0.00 -12.96
CA ASN A 249 -9.45 -0.93 -12.00
C ASN A 249 -9.97 -0.16 -10.79
N ILE A 250 -11.13 -0.51 -10.25
CA ILE A 250 -11.75 0.17 -9.11
C ILE A 250 -12.02 -0.85 -8.01
N TYR A 251 -11.31 -0.76 -6.90
CA TYR A 251 -11.48 -1.66 -5.74
C TYR A 251 -12.73 -1.35 -4.92
N GLY A 252 -13.11 -0.08 -4.89
CA GLY A 252 -14.26 0.42 -4.15
C GLY A 252 -14.42 1.93 -4.36
N VAL A 253 -15.55 2.46 -3.90
CA VAL A 253 -15.89 3.87 -4.05
C VAL A 253 -16.20 4.46 -2.67
N ILE A 254 -15.44 5.48 -2.28
CA ILE A 254 -15.71 6.25 -1.07
C ILE A 254 -16.87 7.21 -1.38
N LYS A 255 -18.00 7.00 -0.69
CA LYS A 255 -19.25 7.73 -0.89
C LYS A 255 -19.34 8.99 -0.03
N GLY A 256 -18.68 8.97 1.12
CA GLY A 256 -18.67 10.08 2.05
C GLY A 256 -17.89 9.77 3.31
N GLY A 257 -17.81 10.77 4.18
CA GLY A 257 -17.18 10.64 5.49
C GLY A 257 -17.25 11.92 6.28
N ALA A 258 -16.82 11.86 7.54
CA ALA A 258 -16.77 12.98 8.45
C ALA A 258 -15.64 12.80 9.47
N ILE A 259 -15.15 13.92 9.97
CA ILE A 259 -14.27 14.02 11.13
C ILE A 259 -14.90 14.96 12.17
N ASN A 260 -14.70 14.68 13.45
CA ASN A 260 -14.99 15.62 14.54
C ASN A 260 -13.99 15.39 15.69
N GLY A 261 -14.16 16.11 16.79
CA GLY A 261 -13.41 15.88 18.02
C GLY A 261 -14.36 15.72 19.20
N ASP A 262 -14.02 14.90 20.19
CA ASP A 262 -14.84 14.65 21.38
C ASP A 262 -15.05 15.90 22.24
N GLY A 263 -14.03 16.77 22.33
CA GLY A 263 -14.09 17.97 23.16
C GLY A 263 -14.38 17.65 24.63
N GLY A 264 -14.94 18.60 25.38
CA GLY A 264 -15.26 18.43 26.81
C GLY A 264 -16.53 17.60 27.10
N ARG A 265 -16.96 16.72 26.19
CA ARG A 265 -18.16 15.87 26.36
C ARG A 265 -17.91 14.61 27.19
N CYS A 266 -16.65 14.36 27.53
CA CYS A 266 -16.20 13.29 28.40
C CYS A 266 -15.40 13.91 29.56
N GLY A 267 -15.33 13.22 30.70
CA GLY A 267 -14.66 13.74 31.90
C GLY A 267 -13.13 13.80 31.79
N MET A 268 -12.53 13.20 30.76
CA MET A 268 -11.08 13.14 30.55
C MET A 268 -10.73 13.10 29.06
N VAL A 269 -9.60 13.71 28.69
CA VAL A 269 -9.14 13.82 27.29
C VAL A 269 -8.99 12.46 26.59
N THR A 270 -8.66 11.40 27.33
CA THR A 270 -8.41 10.05 26.79
C THR A 270 -9.65 9.16 26.78
N LEU A 271 -10.77 9.60 27.37
CA LEU A 271 -12.01 8.82 27.39
C LEU A 271 -12.83 9.08 26.11
N PRO A 272 -13.38 8.04 25.46
CA PRO A 272 -14.19 8.22 24.26
C PRO A 272 -15.53 8.87 24.59
N SER A 273 -16.03 9.72 23.70
CA SER A 273 -17.38 10.30 23.81
C SER A 273 -18.41 9.56 22.94
N SER A 274 -19.43 8.97 23.57
CA SER A 274 -20.56 8.38 22.82
C SER A 274 -21.30 9.41 21.96
N GLU A 275 -21.45 10.65 22.45
CA GLU A 275 -22.07 11.72 21.66
C GLU A 275 -21.18 12.13 20.48
N GLY A 276 -19.86 12.21 20.69
CA GLY A 276 -18.89 12.50 19.63
C GLY A 276 -18.91 11.46 18.51
N GLN A 277 -18.90 10.17 18.88
CA GLN A 277 -18.97 9.07 17.92
C GLN A 277 -20.33 9.01 17.19
N LYS A 278 -21.45 9.23 17.90
CA LYS A 278 -22.77 9.34 17.24
C LYS A 278 -22.79 10.46 16.21
N GLU A 279 -22.30 11.64 16.59
CA GLU A 279 -22.30 12.82 15.74
C GLU A 279 -21.46 12.62 14.46
N VAL A 280 -20.29 11.97 14.54
CA VAL A 280 -19.45 11.73 13.36
C VAL A 280 -20.11 10.74 12.39
N ILE A 281 -20.73 9.67 12.92
CA ILE A 281 -21.48 8.69 12.12
C ILE A 281 -22.66 9.40 11.43
N GLU A 282 -23.44 10.19 12.17
CA GLU A 282 -24.57 10.95 11.62
C GLU A 282 -24.13 11.89 10.49
N LYS A 283 -23.04 12.62 10.70
CA LYS A 283 -22.46 13.55 9.71
C LYS A 283 -21.92 12.84 8.47
N ALA A 284 -21.33 11.66 8.62
CA ALA A 284 -20.85 10.87 7.50
C ALA A 284 -22.02 10.32 6.67
N TRP A 285 -23.09 9.87 7.32
CA TRP A 285 -24.25 9.27 6.67
C TRP A 285 -25.21 10.31 6.08
N ASN A 286 -25.11 11.58 6.50
CA ASN A 286 -26.00 12.64 6.04
C ASN A 286 -25.92 12.81 4.51
N GLY A 287 -27.07 12.71 3.82
CA GLY A 287 -27.16 12.76 2.35
C GLY A 287 -26.77 11.47 1.62
N ILE A 288 -26.46 10.38 2.34
CA ILE A 288 -26.16 9.06 1.77
C ILE A 288 -27.30 8.09 2.08
N ASP A 289 -27.74 7.37 1.05
CA ASP A 289 -28.65 6.23 1.21
C ASP A 289 -27.86 5.02 1.73
N ILE A 290 -28.06 4.72 3.01
CA ILE A 290 -27.44 3.58 3.70
C ILE A 290 -28.24 2.29 3.55
N SER A 291 -29.21 2.22 2.63
CA SER A 291 -30.00 1.01 2.36
C SER A 291 -29.13 -0.20 2.01
N ASN A 292 -27.94 0.03 1.44
CA ASN A 292 -26.94 -0.99 1.12
C ASN A 292 -25.88 -1.21 2.21
N LEU A 293 -25.95 -0.54 3.36
CA LEU A 293 -25.01 -0.75 4.47
C LEU A 293 -25.09 -2.21 4.91
N THR A 294 -23.97 -2.93 4.87
CA THR A 294 -23.89 -4.36 5.18
C THR A 294 -22.96 -4.65 6.34
N GLU A 295 -22.03 -3.74 6.63
CA GLU A 295 -20.94 -3.98 7.57
C GLU A 295 -20.43 -2.65 8.15
N ILE A 296 -19.92 -2.71 9.38
CA ILE A 296 -19.10 -1.68 10.03
C ILE A 296 -17.79 -2.34 10.42
N GLU A 297 -16.69 -1.88 9.82
CA GLU A 297 -15.33 -2.21 10.25
C GLU A 297 -14.92 -1.18 11.32
N SER A 298 -14.89 -1.66 12.55
CA SER A 298 -14.80 -0.87 13.77
C SER A 298 -13.39 -0.39 14.13
N HIS A 299 -13.34 0.63 14.98
CA HIS A 299 -12.16 0.95 15.77
C HIS A 299 -11.85 -0.19 16.76
N GLY A 300 -12.79 -0.60 17.61
CA GLY A 300 -12.81 -1.87 18.36
C GLY A 300 -11.46 -2.35 18.89
N ILE A 301 -10.83 -1.59 19.77
CA ILE A 301 -9.48 -1.95 20.26
C ILE A 301 -9.49 -3.07 21.30
N GLY A 302 -10.65 -3.45 21.84
CA GLY A 302 -10.74 -4.41 22.96
C GLY A 302 -10.73 -3.73 24.32
N ASN A 303 -11.12 -2.44 24.39
CA ASN A 303 -11.31 -1.74 25.65
C ASN A 303 -12.79 -1.90 26.07
N PRO A 304 -13.09 -2.34 27.30
CA PRO A 304 -14.45 -2.70 27.68
C PRO A 304 -15.43 -1.51 27.60
N ILE A 305 -14.99 -0.30 27.97
CA ILE A 305 -15.81 0.92 27.90
C ILE A 305 -15.84 1.43 26.45
N GLY A 306 -14.69 1.51 25.80
CA GLY A 306 -14.58 2.02 24.43
C GLY A 306 -15.41 1.21 23.43
N ASP A 307 -15.33 -0.12 23.48
CA ASP A 307 -16.10 -1.03 22.63
C ASP A 307 -17.62 -0.89 22.88
N CYS A 308 -18.02 -0.64 24.13
CA CYS A 308 -19.42 -0.39 24.48
C CYS A 308 -19.92 0.94 23.91
N VAL A 309 -19.14 2.01 24.09
CA VAL A 309 -19.43 3.35 23.57
C VAL A 309 -19.57 3.32 22.04
N GLU A 310 -18.68 2.60 21.36
CA GLU A 310 -18.70 2.43 19.91
C GLU A 310 -19.95 1.67 19.44
N ALA A 311 -20.22 0.49 20.01
CA ALA A 311 -21.37 -0.31 19.62
C ALA A 311 -22.70 0.43 19.83
N ILE A 312 -22.86 1.13 20.97
CA ILE A 312 -24.05 1.95 21.24
C ILE A 312 -24.20 3.07 20.21
N SER A 313 -23.11 3.74 19.86
CA SER A 313 -23.11 4.85 18.92
C SER A 313 -23.58 4.43 17.52
N ILE A 314 -23.18 3.23 17.08
CA ILE A 314 -23.64 2.64 15.82
C ILE A 314 -25.12 2.21 15.92
N ILE A 315 -25.49 1.48 16.98
CA ILE A 315 -26.85 0.95 17.16
C ILE A 315 -27.89 2.07 17.19
N GLU A 316 -27.61 3.17 17.90
CA GLU A 316 -28.52 4.31 17.98
C GLU A 316 -28.66 5.01 16.62
N ASN A 317 -27.57 5.15 15.88
CA ASN A 317 -27.58 5.70 14.53
C ASN A 317 -28.42 4.86 13.55
N LEU A 318 -28.27 3.53 13.61
CA LEU A 318 -29.09 2.59 12.83
C LEU A 318 -30.57 2.70 13.20
N ARG A 319 -30.87 2.77 14.50
CA ARG A 319 -32.25 2.92 15.02
C ARG A 319 -32.86 4.24 14.58
N LYS A 320 -32.13 5.36 14.66
CA LYS A 320 -32.56 6.69 14.21
C LYS A 320 -32.96 6.70 12.73
N ARG A 321 -32.35 5.84 11.92
CA ARG A 321 -32.65 5.65 10.49
C ARG A 321 -33.62 4.51 10.19
N ASN A 322 -34.26 3.94 11.20
CA ASN A 322 -35.21 2.82 11.10
C ASN A 322 -34.60 1.55 10.46
N VAL A 323 -33.28 1.34 10.59
CA VAL A 323 -32.60 0.10 10.21
C VAL A 323 -32.71 -0.87 11.37
N ILE A 324 -33.79 -1.67 11.40
CA ILE A 324 -34.10 -2.58 12.52
C ILE A 324 -34.19 -4.04 12.07
N ASN A 325 -34.67 -4.31 10.84
CA ASN A 325 -34.88 -5.67 10.31
C ASN A 325 -33.80 -6.11 9.30
N LYS A 326 -32.61 -5.51 9.37
CA LYS A 326 -31.48 -5.82 8.49
C LYS A 326 -30.28 -6.21 9.36
N GLU A 327 -29.57 -7.26 8.96
CA GLU A 327 -28.31 -7.63 9.59
C GLU A 327 -27.17 -6.77 9.04
N ILE A 328 -26.54 -5.99 9.92
CA ILE A 328 -25.31 -5.25 9.69
C ILE A 328 -24.20 -5.95 10.47
N LEU A 329 -23.18 -6.43 9.77
CA LEU A 329 -22.04 -7.08 10.42
C LEU A 329 -21.16 -6.05 11.15
N LEU A 330 -20.73 -6.36 12.36
CA LEU A 330 -19.66 -5.66 13.06
C LEU A 330 -18.39 -6.49 12.92
N SER A 331 -17.36 -5.92 12.32
CA SER A 331 -16.06 -6.57 12.09
C SER A 331 -14.92 -5.71 12.62
N CYS A 332 -13.76 -6.33 12.87
CA CYS A 332 -12.56 -5.64 13.34
C CYS A 332 -11.31 -6.40 12.86
N VAL A 333 -10.31 -5.69 12.33
CA VAL A 333 -9.03 -6.28 11.89
C VAL A 333 -8.00 -6.42 13.02
N LYS A 334 -8.12 -5.62 14.09
CA LYS A 334 -7.07 -5.50 15.10
C LYS A 334 -6.77 -6.80 15.85
N PRO A 335 -7.76 -7.66 16.16
CA PRO A 335 -7.47 -8.99 16.71
C PRO A 335 -6.62 -9.90 15.81
N ASN A 336 -6.53 -9.62 14.50
CA ASN A 336 -5.66 -10.36 13.58
C ASN A 336 -4.21 -9.88 13.66
N ILE A 337 -4.00 -8.56 13.55
CA ILE A 337 -2.67 -7.98 13.24
C ILE A 337 -2.16 -6.99 14.28
N GLY A 338 -2.90 -6.80 15.37
CA GLY A 338 -2.62 -5.76 16.36
C GLY A 338 -3.20 -4.40 15.99
N HIS A 339 -3.13 -3.47 16.93
CA HIS A 339 -3.48 -2.08 16.71
C HIS A 339 -2.29 -1.31 16.09
N LEU A 340 -2.38 -1.03 14.79
CA LEU A 340 -1.33 -0.35 14.03
C LEU A 340 -1.29 1.19 14.24
N ALA A 341 -1.69 1.69 15.41
CA ALA A 341 -1.71 3.12 15.76
C ALA A 341 -2.17 4.03 14.60
N ILE A 342 -1.28 4.85 14.03
CA ILE A 342 -1.57 5.81 12.96
C ILE A 342 -2.04 5.14 11.65
N ALA A 343 -1.68 3.88 11.42
CA ALA A 343 -2.06 3.05 10.27
C ALA A 343 -3.30 2.15 10.52
N ALA A 344 -3.97 2.31 11.67
CA ALA A 344 -5.16 1.51 11.99
C ALA A 344 -6.33 1.76 11.01
N GLY A 345 -6.52 3.01 10.57
CA GLY A 345 -7.55 3.34 9.59
C GLY A 345 -7.31 2.72 8.21
N ILE A 346 -6.08 2.82 7.71
CA ILE A 346 -5.72 2.29 6.39
C ILE A 346 -5.75 0.76 6.36
N SER A 347 -5.35 0.08 7.44
CA SER A 347 -5.45 -1.39 7.53
C SER A 347 -6.90 -1.88 7.53
N SER A 348 -7.80 -1.20 8.26
CA SER A 348 -9.24 -1.44 8.20
C SER A 348 -9.81 -1.20 6.80
N LEU A 349 -9.41 -0.14 6.09
CA LEU A 349 -9.80 0.07 4.69
C LEU A 349 -9.32 -1.06 3.79
N ILE A 350 -8.05 -1.46 3.89
CA ILE A 350 -7.47 -2.52 3.06
C ILE A 350 -8.20 -3.86 3.30
N LYS A 351 -8.54 -4.21 4.55
CA LYS A 351 -9.37 -5.39 4.85
C LYS A 351 -10.71 -5.33 4.12
N VAL A 352 -11.39 -4.18 4.14
CA VAL A 352 -12.66 -3.99 3.43
C VAL A 352 -12.50 -4.15 1.92
N LEU A 353 -11.44 -3.59 1.32
CA LEU A 353 -11.17 -3.74 -0.11
C LEU A 353 -10.84 -5.18 -0.51
N VAL A 354 -10.08 -5.90 0.32
CA VAL A 354 -9.86 -7.35 0.16
C VAL A 354 -11.20 -8.10 0.25
N GLY A 355 -12.06 -7.74 1.21
CA GLY A 355 -13.43 -8.27 1.31
C GLY A 355 -14.29 -7.99 0.07
N PHE A 356 -14.15 -6.82 -0.56
CA PHE A 356 -14.83 -6.54 -1.83
C PHE A 356 -14.27 -7.37 -2.99
N LYS A 357 -12.94 -7.50 -3.10
CA LYS A 357 -12.28 -8.30 -4.14
C LYS A 357 -12.72 -9.76 -4.11
N TYR A 358 -12.80 -10.36 -2.93
CA TYR A 358 -13.16 -11.77 -2.76
C TYR A 358 -14.65 -12.02 -2.47
N ASN A 359 -15.47 -10.97 -2.41
CA ASN A 359 -16.89 -11.04 -2.03
C ASN A 359 -17.13 -11.67 -0.65
N GLU A 360 -16.32 -11.30 0.34
CA GLU A 360 -16.34 -11.85 1.70
C GLU A 360 -16.37 -10.73 2.75
N SER A 361 -16.96 -11.02 3.91
CA SER A 361 -16.76 -10.28 5.17
C SER A 361 -16.19 -11.26 6.19
N TYR A 362 -15.18 -10.82 6.95
CA TYR A 362 -14.38 -11.69 7.82
C TYR A 362 -14.79 -11.55 9.29
N PRO A 363 -14.66 -12.63 10.09
CA PRO A 363 -15.03 -12.60 11.50
C PRO A 363 -14.08 -11.76 12.36
N ILE A 364 -14.53 -11.43 13.57
CA ILE A 364 -13.69 -10.96 14.66
C ILE A 364 -12.99 -12.18 15.26
N VAL A 365 -11.67 -12.24 15.16
CA VAL A 365 -10.86 -13.35 15.70
C VAL A 365 -11.00 -13.43 17.22
N ASN A 366 -11.00 -14.65 17.75
CA ASN A 366 -11.15 -14.95 19.18
C ASN A 366 -12.45 -14.45 19.82
N PHE A 367 -13.51 -14.19 19.03
CA PHE A 367 -14.81 -13.76 19.55
C PHE A 367 -15.70 -14.94 19.97
N GLU A 368 -15.74 -15.25 21.25
CA GLU A 368 -16.59 -16.33 21.79
C GLU A 368 -17.93 -15.82 22.34
N LYS A 369 -17.88 -14.82 23.23
CA LYS A 369 -19.04 -14.26 23.93
C LYS A 369 -18.93 -12.74 23.99
N THR A 370 -20.05 -12.06 23.84
CA THR A 370 -20.14 -10.60 23.89
C THR A 370 -19.87 -10.05 25.28
N ASN A 371 -19.22 -8.88 25.34
CA ASN A 371 -19.16 -8.06 26.55
C ASN A 371 -20.57 -7.78 27.11
N HIS A 372 -20.81 -8.10 28.38
CA HIS A 372 -22.11 -7.99 29.03
C HIS A 372 -22.71 -6.57 29.04
N MET A 373 -21.89 -5.53 28.82
CA MET A 373 -22.34 -4.15 28.69
C MET A 373 -23.00 -3.83 27.34
N ILE A 374 -22.93 -4.74 26.35
CA ILE A 374 -23.41 -4.53 24.99
C ILE A 374 -24.59 -5.46 24.67
N ASP A 375 -25.76 -4.91 24.35
CA ASP A 375 -26.94 -5.68 23.93
C ASP A 375 -27.13 -5.66 22.40
N PHE A 376 -26.52 -6.62 21.71
CA PHE A 376 -26.75 -6.82 20.26
C PHE A 376 -28.10 -7.49 19.95
N SER A 377 -28.75 -8.14 20.92
CA SER A 377 -29.91 -9.02 20.67
C SER A 377 -31.14 -8.29 20.12
N LYS A 378 -31.23 -6.99 20.36
CA LYS A 378 -32.33 -6.11 19.91
C LYS A 378 -31.88 -5.07 18.89
N SER A 379 -30.74 -5.30 18.24
CA SER A 379 -30.14 -4.37 17.30
C SER A 379 -29.98 -4.99 15.90
N ALA A 380 -29.90 -4.14 14.89
CA ALA A 380 -29.53 -4.55 13.53
C ALA A 380 -28.03 -4.92 13.42
N LEU A 381 -27.21 -4.47 14.38
CA LEU A 381 -25.77 -4.71 14.42
C LEU A 381 -25.49 -6.07 15.07
N ILE A 382 -24.72 -6.91 14.39
CA ILE A 382 -24.35 -8.24 14.88
C ILE A 382 -22.84 -8.48 14.73
N PRO A 383 -22.14 -9.00 15.75
CA PRO A 383 -20.73 -9.39 15.60
C PRO A 383 -20.53 -10.42 14.49
N ALA A 384 -19.56 -10.19 13.61
CA ALA A 384 -19.15 -11.15 12.61
C ALA A 384 -18.41 -12.30 13.29
N THR A 385 -19.05 -13.47 13.39
CA THR A 385 -18.50 -14.67 14.05
C THR A 385 -18.05 -15.75 13.07
N LYS A 386 -18.35 -15.57 11.78
CA LYS A 386 -17.95 -16.46 10.69
C LYS A 386 -17.81 -15.67 9.41
N ILE A 387 -17.05 -16.21 8.45
CA ILE A 387 -16.96 -15.65 7.10
C ILE A 387 -18.36 -15.61 6.46
N LYS A 388 -18.77 -14.43 5.99
CA LYS A 388 -19.98 -14.24 5.19
C LYS A 388 -19.59 -14.06 3.73
N LYS A 389 -20.05 -14.97 2.89
CA LYS A 389 -19.90 -14.89 1.43
C LYS A 389 -21.06 -14.09 0.83
N TRP A 390 -20.73 -13.26 -0.14
CA TRP A 390 -21.67 -12.40 -0.86
C TRP A 390 -21.72 -12.81 -2.32
N ASN A 391 -22.82 -12.52 -3.00
CA ASN A 391 -22.85 -12.67 -4.45
C ASN A 391 -22.09 -11.51 -5.09
N SER A 392 -21.44 -11.75 -6.22
CA SER A 392 -20.65 -10.73 -6.93
C SER A 392 -21.44 -9.48 -7.34
N ASN A 393 -22.76 -9.61 -7.48
CA ASN A 393 -23.66 -8.53 -7.86
C ASN A 393 -24.30 -7.80 -6.66
N ASP A 394 -24.05 -8.27 -5.43
CA ASP A 394 -24.61 -7.64 -4.23
C ASP A 394 -23.96 -6.27 -4.04
N LYS A 395 -24.79 -5.24 -3.84
CA LYS A 395 -24.30 -3.94 -3.39
C LYS A 395 -23.99 -4.01 -1.91
N ARG A 396 -22.75 -3.70 -1.57
CA ARG A 396 -22.20 -3.76 -0.22
C ARG A 396 -21.61 -2.40 0.11
N MET A 397 -22.13 -1.80 1.15
CA MET A 397 -21.62 -0.56 1.71
C MET A 397 -21.09 -0.85 3.11
N VAL A 398 -19.91 -0.33 3.41
CA VAL A 398 -19.19 -0.57 4.66
C VAL A 398 -18.84 0.77 5.30
N GLY A 399 -19.22 0.95 6.56
CA GLY A 399 -18.71 2.03 7.39
C GLY A 399 -17.36 1.64 7.98
N ILE A 400 -16.40 2.56 8.02
CA ILE A 400 -15.07 2.32 8.59
C ILE A 400 -14.78 3.43 9.59
N GLU A 401 -14.40 3.03 10.79
CA GLU A 401 -14.27 3.90 11.95
C GLU A 401 -12.86 3.87 12.55
N ALA A 402 -12.37 5.04 12.96
CA ALA A 402 -11.14 5.15 13.75
C ALA A 402 -11.26 6.32 14.71
N PHE A 403 -10.98 6.06 15.99
CA PHE A 403 -11.08 7.04 17.06
C PHE A 403 -9.71 7.25 17.68
N GLY A 404 -9.22 8.47 17.64
CA GLY A 404 -7.90 8.83 18.16
C GLY A 404 -7.93 9.04 19.66
N LEU A 405 -6.84 8.68 20.35
CA LEU A 405 -6.65 8.91 21.78
C LEU A 405 -6.80 10.39 22.18
N SER A 406 -6.53 11.31 21.26
CA SER A 406 -6.73 12.76 21.45
C SER A 406 -8.20 13.22 21.31
N GLY A 407 -9.12 12.28 21.09
CA GLY A 407 -10.55 12.52 20.90
C GLY A 407 -10.94 12.85 19.44
N THR A 408 -10.03 12.78 18.46
CA THR A 408 -10.39 13.00 17.05
C THR A 408 -11.02 11.74 16.45
N ASN A 409 -12.28 11.83 16.04
CA ASN A 409 -13.01 10.71 15.44
C ASN A 409 -13.09 10.87 13.91
N ALA A 410 -12.97 9.75 13.21
CA ALA A 410 -13.16 9.69 11.77
C ALA A 410 -14.08 8.52 11.38
N HIS A 411 -15.02 8.80 10.49
CA HIS A 411 -15.92 7.80 9.89
C HIS A 411 -15.95 7.99 8.38
N ILE A 412 -15.70 6.93 7.60
CA ILE A 412 -15.89 6.93 6.15
C ILE A 412 -16.87 5.84 5.72
N ILE A 413 -17.47 6.00 4.54
CA ILE A 413 -18.37 5.03 3.94
C ILE A 413 -17.83 4.63 2.57
N VAL A 414 -17.64 3.34 2.36
CA VAL A 414 -17.12 2.77 1.11
C VAL A 414 -18.12 1.78 0.55
N GLU A 415 -18.40 1.84 -0.76
CA GLU A 415 -19.26 0.90 -1.48
C GLU A 415 -18.42 0.06 -2.45
N ASN A 416 -18.76 -1.22 -2.61
CA ASN A 416 -18.11 -2.06 -3.62
C ASN A 416 -18.44 -1.58 -5.05
N TYR A 417 -17.51 -1.78 -5.97
CA TYR A 417 -17.72 -1.46 -7.38
C TYR A 417 -17.83 -2.75 -8.20
N PRO A 418 -18.91 -2.97 -8.97
CA PRO A 418 -19.07 -4.16 -9.77
C PRO A 418 -18.02 -4.20 -10.88
N GLN A 419 -17.25 -5.29 -10.94
CA GLN A 419 -16.28 -5.51 -12.00
C GLN A 419 -17.00 -5.92 -13.29
N ILE A 420 -16.83 -5.13 -14.36
CA ILE A 420 -17.36 -5.48 -15.67
C ILE A 420 -16.36 -6.42 -16.33
N THR A 421 -16.64 -7.72 -16.26
CA THR A 421 -15.91 -8.73 -17.04
C THR A 421 -16.36 -8.64 -18.49
N LYS A 422 -15.45 -8.23 -19.38
CA LYS A 422 -15.67 -8.35 -20.82
C LYS A 422 -15.56 -9.84 -21.23
N PRO A 423 -16.19 -10.25 -22.33
CA PRO A 423 -15.95 -11.56 -22.93
C PRO A 423 -14.45 -11.78 -23.15
N LYS A 424 -13.97 -13.01 -22.96
CA LYS A 424 -12.61 -13.39 -23.38
C LYS A 424 -12.52 -13.31 -24.88
N GLU A 425 -11.88 -12.26 -25.39
CA GLU A 425 -11.43 -12.19 -26.77
C GLU A 425 -9.92 -12.36 -26.75
N ASP A 426 -9.47 -13.60 -26.86
CA ASP A 426 -8.04 -13.91 -26.78
C ASP A 426 -7.44 -13.86 -28.20
N HIS A 427 -6.38 -13.07 -28.34
CA HIS A 427 -5.61 -12.95 -29.56
C HIS A 427 -4.12 -13.11 -29.24
N ARG A 428 -3.34 -13.39 -30.29
CA ARG A 428 -1.88 -13.42 -30.18
C ARG A 428 -1.36 -12.02 -29.82
N ASN A 429 -0.59 -11.93 -28.73
CA ASN A 429 -0.04 -10.68 -28.23
C ASN A 429 1.47 -10.73 -28.01
N LEU A 430 2.11 -9.56 -28.16
CA LEU A 430 3.45 -9.32 -27.62
C LEU A 430 3.31 -9.00 -26.14
N ILE A 431 4.14 -9.59 -25.29
CA ILE A 431 4.12 -9.34 -23.84
C ILE A 431 5.54 -9.10 -23.36
N THR A 432 5.71 -8.08 -22.52
CA THR A 432 6.97 -7.74 -21.88
C THR A 432 6.94 -7.97 -20.37
N ILE A 433 8.08 -8.41 -19.85
CA ILE A 433 8.41 -8.29 -18.43
C ILE A 433 9.82 -7.74 -18.29
N SER A 434 10.05 -6.93 -17.26
CA SER A 434 11.37 -6.37 -16.98
C SER A 434 11.59 -6.11 -15.48
N ALA A 435 12.85 -6.06 -15.06
CA ALA A 435 13.27 -5.65 -13.73
C ALA A 435 14.65 -4.98 -13.74
N LYS A 436 15.04 -4.31 -12.64
CA LYS A 436 16.35 -3.65 -12.52
C LYS A 436 17.49 -4.60 -12.17
N SER A 437 17.18 -5.77 -11.62
CA SER A 437 18.15 -6.82 -11.31
C SER A 437 17.68 -8.19 -11.80
N GLU A 438 18.63 -9.12 -11.95
CA GLU A 438 18.33 -10.53 -12.27
C GLU A 438 17.51 -11.20 -11.15
N THR A 439 17.78 -10.84 -9.90
CA THR A 439 17.06 -11.35 -8.72
C THR A 439 15.60 -10.92 -8.75
N SER A 440 15.33 -9.61 -8.89
CA SER A 440 13.98 -9.07 -9.04
C SER A 440 13.26 -9.65 -10.25
N PHE A 441 13.94 -9.84 -11.39
CA PHE A 441 13.32 -10.44 -12.59
C PHE A 441 12.81 -11.85 -12.30
N ASN A 442 13.64 -12.69 -11.67
CA ASN A 442 13.28 -14.07 -11.37
C ASN A 442 12.17 -14.16 -10.31
N ALA A 443 12.20 -13.28 -9.31
CA ALA A 443 11.13 -13.17 -8.31
C ALA A 443 9.81 -12.75 -8.98
N TYR A 444 9.84 -11.69 -9.79
CA TYR A 444 8.66 -11.16 -10.48
C TYR A 444 8.03 -12.17 -11.44
N LYS A 445 8.87 -12.88 -12.20
CA LYS A 445 8.45 -13.99 -13.05
C LYS A 445 7.67 -15.05 -12.28
N LYS A 446 8.17 -15.45 -11.12
CA LYS A 446 7.54 -16.47 -10.26
C LYS A 446 6.22 -15.97 -9.65
N GLU A 447 6.21 -14.74 -9.14
CA GLU A 447 5.01 -14.15 -8.55
C GLU A 447 3.89 -13.99 -9.59
N LEU A 448 4.24 -13.49 -10.79
CA LEU A 448 3.31 -13.37 -11.90
C LEU A 448 2.78 -14.74 -12.35
N PHE A 449 3.64 -15.76 -12.43
CA PHE A 449 3.23 -17.13 -12.78
C PHE A 449 2.20 -17.67 -11.77
N ASN A 450 2.49 -17.56 -10.47
CA ASN A 450 1.59 -18.04 -9.43
C ASN A 450 0.23 -17.33 -9.48
N TYR A 451 0.25 -16.00 -9.55
CA TYR A 451 -0.97 -15.18 -9.59
C TYR A 451 -1.86 -15.53 -10.79
N LEU A 452 -1.26 -15.59 -11.99
CA LEU A 452 -1.99 -15.87 -13.23
C LEU A 452 -2.52 -17.31 -13.28
N SER A 453 -1.82 -18.26 -12.65
CA SER A 453 -2.28 -19.65 -12.53
C SER A 453 -3.57 -19.76 -11.69
N GLU A 454 -3.71 -18.91 -10.67
CA GLU A 454 -4.88 -18.88 -9.79
C GLU A 454 -6.04 -18.03 -10.35
N HIS A 455 -5.75 -17.10 -11.26
CA HIS A 455 -6.70 -16.11 -11.78
C HIS A 455 -6.96 -16.25 -13.29
N ASN A 456 -7.27 -17.46 -13.75
CA ASN A 456 -7.48 -17.76 -15.17
C ASN A 456 -8.72 -17.11 -15.81
N SER A 457 -9.54 -16.38 -15.04
CA SER A 457 -10.72 -15.66 -15.54
C SER A 457 -10.40 -14.30 -16.16
N ILE A 458 -9.19 -13.77 -15.94
CA ILE A 458 -8.76 -12.47 -16.47
C ILE A 458 -8.57 -12.57 -18.00
N SER A 459 -8.98 -11.52 -18.73
CA SER A 459 -8.75 -11.43 -20.18
C SER A 459 -7.25 -11.38 -20.51
N PHE A 460 -6.81 -12.20 -21.45
CA PHE A 460 -5.41 -12.24 -21.84
C PHE A 460 -4.94 -10.92 -22.47
N ASN A 461 -5.78 -10.25 -23.25
CA ASN A 461 -5.47 -8.92 -23.81
C ASN A 461 -5.30 -7.87 -22.70
N SER A 462 -6.09 -7.93 -21.63
CA SER A 462 -5.94 -7.01 -20.49
C SER A 462 -4.64 -7.25 -19.73
N ILE A 463 -4.20 -8.50 -19.61
CA ILE A 463 -2.88 -8.86 -19.05
C ILE A 463 -1.77 -8.26 -19.91
N ALA A 464 -1.79 -8.53 -21.22
CA ALA A 464 -0.79 -8.00 -22.16
C ALA A 464 -0.77 -6.46 -22.19
N TYR A 465 -1.95 -5.83 -22.20
CA TYR A 465 -2.09 -4.38 -22.15
C TYR A 465 -1.48 -3.81 -20.86
N THR A 466 -1.82 -4.38 -19.71
CA THR A 466 -1.30 -3.89 -18.42
C THR A 466 0.22 -4.06 -18.33
N LEU A 467 0.76 -5.22 -18.69
CA LEU A 467 2.20 -5.48 -18.63
C LEU A 467 3.02 -4.60 -19.59
N ASN A 468 2.48 -4.31 -20.77
CA ASN A 468 3.18 -3.50 -21.77
C ASN A 468 3.01 -2.00 -21.51
N HIS A 469 1.78 -1.56 -21.23
CA HIS A 469 1.43 -0.14 -21.20
C HIS A 469 1.59 0.50 -19.82
N CYS A 470 1.44 -0.30 -18.76
CA CYS A 470 1.36 0.19 -17.38
C CYS A 470 2.59 -0.17 -16.54
N ARG A 471 3.70 -0.58 -17.16
CA ARG A 471 4.97 -0.93 -16.51
C ARG A 471 6.12 -0.22 -17.21
N ASP A 472 7.19 0.05 -16.46
CA ASP A 472 8.41 0.61 -17.04
C ASP A 472 9.26 -0.48 -17.69
N ASP A 473 10.11 -0.07 -18.63
CA ASP A 473 11.09 -0.94 -19.28
C ASP A 473 12.45 -0.82 -18.59
N TYR A 474 12.85 -1.86 -17.85
CA TYR A 474 14.16 -1.95 -17.20
C TYR A 474 15.15 -2.80 -18.00
N ASP A 475 16.38 -2.93 -17.49
CA ASP A 475 17.49 -3.55 -18.23
C ASP A 475 17.41 -5.08 -18.32
N PHE A 476 17.02 -5.75 -17.23
CA PHE A 476 16.78 -7.20 -17.24
C PHE A 476 15.38 -7.41 -17.78
N ARG A 477 15.28 -7.66 -19.09
CA ARG A 477 13.99 -7.67 -19.78
C ARG A 477 13.84 -8.80 -20.76
N ARG A 478 12.60 -9.10 -21.10
CA ARG A 478 12.24 -10.01 -22.17
C ARG A 478 10.90 -9.65 -22.77
N MET A 479 10.82 -9.77 -24.09
CA MET A 479 9.57 -9.84 -24.84
C MET A 479 9.33 -11.24 -25.37
N VAL A 480 8.08 -11.71 -25.29
CA VAL A 480 7.61 -12.94 -25.91
C VAL A 480 6.35 -12.70 -26.73
N ILE A 481 6.10 -13.57 -27.69
CA ILE A 481 4.78 -13.71 -28.32
C ILE A 481 4.07 -14.80 -27.56
N ALA A 482 2.81 -14.62 -27.19
CA ALA A 482 1.96 -15.69 -26.68
C ALA A 482 0.57 -15.62 -27.32
N GLU A 483 -0.01 -16.80 -27.59
CA GLU A 483 -1.32 -16.92 -28.25
C GLU A 483 -2.49 -16.81 -27.27
N ASP A 484 -2.29 -17.27 -26.04
CA ASP A 484 -3.23 -17.24 -24.94
C ASP A 484 -2.49 -17.28 -23.59
N LEU A 485 -3.26 -17.35 -22.50
CA LEU A 485 -2.72 -17.38 -21.15
C LEU A 485 -1.86 -18.63 -20.87
N ASP A 486 -2.25 -19.80 -21.38
CA ASP A 486 -1.54 -21.05 -21.13
C ASP A 486 -0.17 -21.04 -21.82
N ASP A 487 -0.12 -20.62 -23.09
CA ASP A 487 1.12 -20.42 -23.84
C ASP A 487 2.02 -19.34 -23.19
N PHE A 488 1.43 -18.29 -22.60
CA PHE A 488 2.19 -17.31 -21.84
C PHE A 488 2.79 -17.90 -20.56
N LEU A 489 2.03 -18.70 -19.80
CA LEU A 489 2.52 -19.35 -18.58
C LEU A 489 3.69 -20.31 -18.87
N GLU A 490 3.61 -21.11 -19.93
CA GLU A 490 4.71 -21.98 -20.37
C GLU A 490 5.98 -21.18 -20.69
N LYS A 491 5.82 -20.06 -21.43
CA LYS A 491 6.93 -19.17 -21.77
C LYS A 491 7.48 -18.42 -20.57
N LEU A 492 6.62 -18.04 -19.63
CA LEU A 492 6.97 -17.35 -18.40
C LEU A 492 7.83 -18.25 -17.51
N ASP A 493 7.46 -19.52 -17.33
CA ASP A 493 8.26 -20.47 -16.55
C ASP A 493 9.69 -20.62 -17.11
N MET A 494 9.80 -20.81 -18.42
CA MET A 494 11.09 -20.98 -19.11
C MET A 494 11.86 -19.67 -19.35
N MET A 495 11.29 -18.51 -18.98
CA MET A 495 11.88 -17.22 -19.30
C MET A 495 13.14 -16.95 -18.49
N MET A 496 14.17 -16.43 -19.17
CA MET A 496 15.41 -15.93 -18.57
C MET A 496 15.65 -14.49 -19.02
N PRO A 497 16.09 -13.57 -18.15
CA PRO A 497 16.39 -12.22 -18.57
C PRO A 497 17.55 -12.18 -19.56
N ILE A 498 17.63 -11.12 -20.36
CA ILE A 498 18.77 -10.89 -21.24
C ILE A 498 19.81 -10.08 -20.46
N SER A 499 20.94 -10.69 -20.14
CA SER A 499 22.01 -10.07 -19.37
C SER A 499 22.88 -9.10 -20.18
N GLU A 500 23.02 -9.33 -21.50
CA GLU A 500 23.78 -8.45 -22.40
C GLU A 500 22.93 -7.99 -23.59
N GLN A 501 22.66 -6.69 -23.63
CA GLN A 501 21.92 -6.04 -24.71
C GLN A 501 22.85 -5.83 -25.92
N LYS A 502 22.74 -6.71 -26.91
CA LYS A 502 23.48 -6.59 -28.16
C LYS A 502 22.94 -5.42 -28.99
N LYS A 503 23.78 -4.43 -29.29
CA LYS A 503 23.41 -3.28 -30.12
C LYS A 503 23.37 -3.66 -31.60
N TYR A 504 22.33 -3.20 -32.30
CA TYR A 504 22.16 -3.40 -33.74
C TYR A 504 22.03 -2.06 -34.45
N LYS A 505 22.59 -1.98 -35.66
CA LYS A 505 22.26 -0.95 -36.64
C LYS A 505 20.97 -1.31 -37.36
N ILE A 506 20.02 -0.38 -37.43
CA ILE A 506 18.71 -0.61 -38.04
C ILE A 506 18.70 -0.04 -39.45
N VAL A 507 18.41 -0.90 -40.42
CA VAL A 507 18.34 -0.53 -41.84
C VAL A 507 16.91 -0.73 -42.32
N PHE A 508 16.29 0.34 -42.82
CA PHE A 508 15.05 0.24 -43.57
C PHE A 508 15.41 0.05 -45.04
N ALA A 509 15.02 -1.09 -45.62
CA ALA A 509 15.27 -1.43 -47.01
C ALA A 509 13.95 -1.38 -47.79
N MET A 510 13.81 -0.41 -48.68
CA MET A 510 12.59 -0.15 -49.43
C MET A 510 12.83 -0.26 -50.94
N LYS A 511 12.18 -1.22 -51.58
CA LYS A 511 12.11 -1.34 -53.03
C LYS A 511 10.66 -1.44 -53.47
N PHE A 512 10.34 -0.75 -54.54
CA PHE A 512 9.02 -0.77 -55.12
C PHE A 512 8.78 -2.11 -55.84
N SER A 513 7.63 -2.74 -55.55
CA SER A 513 7.30 -4.08 -56.03
C SER A 513 5.94 -4.16 -56.73
N ASN A 514 5.13 -3.09 -56.70
CA ASN A 514 3.82 -3.00 -57.33
C ASN A 514 2.89 -4.20 -57.00
N CYS A 515 2.86 -4.61 -55.73
CA CYS A 515 2.04 -5.74 -55.28
C CYS A 515 0.57 -5.33 -55.15
N SER A 516 -0.32 -6.02 -55.88
CA SER A 516 -1.78 -5.79 -55.87
C SER A 516 -2.57 -6.74 -54.95
N GLU A 517 -1.90 -7.66 -54.26
CA GLU A 517 -2.51 -8.71 -53.41
C GLU A 517 -2.29 -8.45 -51.90
N LEU A 518 -2.22 -7.19 -51.50
CA LEU A 518 -1.98 -6.80 -50.10
C LEU A 518 -3.26 -6.93 -49.25
N ASN A 519 -3.36 -8.00 -48.46
CA ASN A 519 -4.37 -8.08 -47.40
C ASN A 519 -3.92 -7.24 -46.20
N LEU A 520 -4.40 -6.01 -46.10
CA LEU A 520 -4.05 -5.08 -45.01
C LEU A 520 -4.77 -5.40 -43.68
N GLU A 521 -5.89 -6.12 -43.71
CA GLU A 521 -6.66 -6.46 -42.50
C GLU A 521 -5.86 -7.36 -41.54
N GLN A 522 -4.98 -8.21 -42.07
CA GLN A 522 -4.18 -9.12 -41.24
C GLN A 522 -3.28 -8.40 -40.21
N TYR A 523 -2.94 -7.12 -40.44
CA TYR A 523 -2.07 -6.36 -39.54
C TYR A 523 -2.83 -5.68 -38.42
N LYS A 524 -4.13 -5.38 -38.60
CA LYS A 524 -4.93 -4.68 -37.58
C LYS A 524 -5.01 -5.48 -36.28
N ASN A 525 -4.99 -6.81 -36.36
CA ASN A 525 -5.07 -7.69 -35.21
C ASN A 525 -3.77 -7.77 -34.38
N ILE A 526 -2.61 -7.43 -34.96
CA ILE A 526 -1.30 -7.51 -34.26
C ILE A 526 -0.71 -6.11 -34.01
N ALA A 527 -1.17 -5.11 -34.76
CA ALA A 527 -0.74 -3.73 -34.68
C ALA A 527 -1.97 -2.81 -34.73
N PRO A 528 -2.74 -2.71 -33.63
CA PRO A 528 -3.99 -1.94 -33.62
C PRO A 528 -3.81 -0.46 -33.99
N GLY A 529 -2.68 0.14 -33.62
CA GLY A 529 -2.33 1.52 -33.99
C GLY A 529 -1.83 1.72 -35.42
N LEU A 530 -1.69 0.66 -36.23
CA LEU A 530 -1.27 0.77 -37.63
C LEU A 530 -2.42 1.29 -38.51
N ASN A 531 -2.18 2.43 -39.16
CA ASN A 531 -3.14 3.02 -40.09
C ASN A 531 -2.49 3.23 -41.47
N PHE A 532 -3.15 2.73 -42.52
CA PHE A 532 -2.73 2.89 -43.91
C PHE A 532 -3.41 4.10 -44.54
N ASN A 533 -2.69 4.86 -45.37
CA ASN A 533 -3.26 6.05 -46.00
C ASN A 533 -4.15 5.65 -47.18
N SER A 534 -5.47 5.73 -47.00
CA SER A 534 -6.46 5.39 -48.02
C SER A 534 -6.45 6.32 -49.24
N ASN A 535 -5.81 7.49 -49.14
CA ASN A 535 -5.71 8.43 -50.25
C ASN A 535 -4.59 8.06 -51.24
N ILE A 536 -3.67 7.16 -50.88
CA ILE A 536 -2.65 6.66 -51.80
C ILE A 536 -3.25 5.48 -52.57
N PHE A 537 -3.54 5.65 -53.86
CA PHE A 537 -4.21 4.62 -54.66
C PHE A 537 -3.37 3.35 -54.85
N ASN A 538 -2.04 3.48 -54.96
CA ASN A 538 -1.17 2.32 -55.09
C ASN A 538 -1.01 1.60 -53.74
N GLN A 539 -1.46 0.34 -53.67
CA GLN A 539 -1.46 -0.44 -52.41
C GLN A 539 -0.06 -0.67 -51.84
N ASP A 540 0.95 -0.92 -52.68
CA ASP A 540 2.34 -1.11 -52.24
C ASP A 540 2.91 0.18 -51.64
N ALA A 541 2.62 1.32 -52.27
CA ALA A 541 3.00 2.62 -51.74
C ALA A 541 2.28 2.97 -50.43
N SER A 542 0.97 2.68 -50.33
CA SER A 542 0.18 2.88 -49.11
C SER A 542 0.68 2.01 -47.95
N PHE A 543 1.00 0.74 -48.22
CA PHE A 543 1.59 -0.18 -47.24
C PHE A 543 2.94 0.34 -46.73
N LYS A 544 3.86 0.68 -47.64
CA LYS A 544 5.19 1.22 -47.30
C LYS A 544 5.08 2.53 -46.50
N TYR A 545 4.17 3.41 -46.90
CA TYR A 545 3.88 4.65 -46.17
C TYR A 545 3.41 4.36 -44.74
N GLY A 546 2.36 3.53 -44.59
CA GLY A 546 1.76 3.20 -43.30
C GLY A 546 2.74 2.51 -42.37
N MET A 547 3.46 1.50 -42.87
CA MET A 547 4.42 0.73 -42.08
C MET A 547 5.63 1.57 -41.66
N TYR A 548 6.13 2.46 -42.54
CA TYR A 548 7.21 3.38 -42.18
C TYR A 548 6.77 4.32 -41.04
N LYS A 549 5.58 4.92 -41.17
CA LYS A 549 5.02 5.81 -40.14
C LYS A 549 4.79 5.07 -38.83
N TYR A 550 4.28 3.85 -38.88
CA TYR A 550 4.01 3.02 -37.71
C TYR A 550 5.28 2.61 -36.97
N LEU A 551 6.29 2.07 -37.67
CA LEU A 551 7.57 1.74 -37.03
C LEU A 551 8.20 2.98 -36.38
N LYS A 552 8.15 4.13 -37.05
CA LYS A 552 8.61 5.40 -36.47
C LYS A 552 7.79 5.83 -35.25
N SER A 553 6.47 5.63 -35.25
CA SER A 553 5.61 5.99 -34.10
C SER A 553 5.82 5.07 -32.91
N LEU A 554 6.19 3.80 -33.13
CA LEU A 554 6.64 2.86 -32.11
C LEU A 554 8.00 3.23 -31.49
N GLY A 555 8.70 4.24 -32.03
CA GLY A 555 10.02 4.66 -31.56
C GLY A 555 11.19 4.05 -32.34
N VAL A 556 10.93 3.18 -33.33
CA VAL A 556 11.98 2.57 -34.15
C VAL A 556 12.68 3.64 -34.99
N LYS A 557 13.98 3.82 -34.76
CA LYS A 557 14.81 4.78 -35.50
C LYS A 557 15.76 4.02 -36.43
N PRO A 558 15.60 4.11 -37.76
CA PRO A 558 16.60 3.57 -38.67
C PRO A 558 17.89 4.38 -38.59
N ASP A 559 19.03 3.71 -38.48
CA ASP A 559 20.36 4.29 -38.72
C ASP A 559 20.53 4.61 -40.21
N PHE A 560 19.98 3.75 -41.08
CA PHE A 560 20.03 3.91 -42.52
C PHE A 560 18.67 3.63 -43.16
N THR A 561 18.32 4.41 -44.17
CA THR A 561 17.17 4.14 -45.04
C THR A 561 17.67 4.02 -46.47
N LEU A 562 17.59 2.82 -47.01
CA LEU A 562 18.00 2.48 -48.36
C LEU A 562 16.73 2.32 -49.20
N ALA A 563 16.58 3.14 -50.24
CA ALA A 563 15.40 3.19 -51.08
C ALA A 563 15.78 3.25 -52.57
N ASP A 564 15.03 2.53 -53.41
CA ASP A 564 15.06 2.74 -54.86
C ASP A 564 14.38 4.06 -55.26
N TYR A 565 14.42 4.41 -56.55
CA TYR A 565 13.89 5.69 -57.03
C TYR A 565 12.41 5.90 -56.67
N GLN A 566 11.55 4.90 -56.89
CA GLN A 566 10.12 5.03 -56.61
C GLN A 566 9.84 5.04 -55.09
N SER A 567 10.52 4.22 -54.30
CA SER A 567 10.37 4.28 -52.83
C SER A 567 10.93 5.57 -52.24
N ARG A 568 11.86 6.24 -52.94
CA ARG A 568 12.34 7.57 -52.55
C ARG A 568 11.23 8.63 -52.64
N ALA A 569 10.37 8.56 -53.66
CA ALA A 569 9.20 9.43 -53.76
C ALA A 569 8.26 9.26 -52.55
N ILE A 570 8.07 8.03 -52.06
CA ILE A 570 7.28 7.76 -50.84
C ILE A 570 7.91 8.47 -49.63
N LEU A 571 9.23 8.39 -49.47
CA LEU A 571 9.95 9.08 -48.39
C LEU A 571 9.87 10.61 -48.52
N ASP A 572 9.97 11.13 -49.74
CA ASP A 572 9.86 12.57 -49.99
C ASP A 572 8.44 13.07 -49.68
N TYR A 573 7.39 12.28 -49.99
CA TYR A 573 6.01 12.54 -49.57
C TYR A 573 5.84 12.49 -48.05
N ILE A 574 6.39 11.47 -47.38
CA ILE A 574 6.39 11.37 -45.90
C ILE A 574 7.02 12.60 -45.25
N SER A 575 8.05 13.18 -45.87
CA SER A 575 8.74 14.39 -45.42
C SER A 575 8.08 15.70 -45.87
N GLY A 576 7.02 15.65 -46.67
CA GLY A 576 6.30 16.82 -47.18
C GLY A 576 6.99 17.57 -48.32
N LYS A 577 7.98 16.97 -48.98
CA LYS A 577 8.70 17.61 -50.11
C LYS A 577 7.91 17.55 -51.43
N ILE A 578 7.07 16.54 -51.58
CA ILE A 578 6.19 16.37 -52.74
C ILE A 578 4.76 16.17 -52.24
N ASP A 579 3.79 16.49 -53.07
CA ASP A 579 2.36 16.26 -52.80
C ASP A 579 1.92 14.86 -53.27
N LEU A 580 0.64 14.55 -53.05
CA LEU A 580 0.06 13.25 -53.41
C LEU A 580 0.08 13.03 -54.94
N ALA A 581 -0.21 14.07 -55.73
CA ALA A 581 -0.21 13.97 -57.19
C ALA A 581 1.18 13.65 -57.75
N SER A 582 2.21 14.34 -57.23
CA SER A 582 3.61 14.11 -57.60
C SER A 582 4.10 12.72 -57.18
N LEU A 583 3.62 12.19 -56.05
CA LEU A 583 3.91 10.83 -55.61
C LEU A 583 3.35 9.82 -56.62
N GLU A 584 2.09 9.97 -57.01
CA GLU A 584 1.42 9.06 -57.95
C GLU A 584 2.11 9.06 -59.32
N GLU A 585 2.48 10.22 -59.85
CA GLU A 585 3.24 10.35 -61.09
C GLU A 585 4.61 9.66 -61.01
N SER A 586 5.33 9.80 -59.89
CA SER A 586 6.66 9.22 -59.70
C SER A 586 6.63 7.69 -59.62
N ILE A 587 5.53 7.12 -59.14
CA ILE A 587 5.35 5.67 -59.02
C ILE A 587 5.04 5.03 -60.39
N GLU A 588 4.34 5.72 -61.28
CA GLU A 588 3.95 5.20 -62.60
C GLU A 588 5.10 5.19 -63.63
N THR A 589 6.14 6.02 -63.45
CA THR A 589 7.05 6.41 -64.53
C THR A 589 8.36 5.60 -64.65
N SER A 590 8.68 4.66 -63.75
CA SER A 590 9.98 3.95 -63.81
C SER A 590 9.98 2.54 -63.21
N VAL A 591 10.94 1.71 -63.63
CA VAL A 591 11.26 0.39 -63.02
C VAL A 591 12.75 0.36 -62.70
N ASP A 592 13.13 0.73 -61.47
CA ASP A 592 14.50 0.51 -60.98
C ASP A 592 14.68 -0.96 -60.54
N ASN A 593 15.58 -1.68 -61.21
CA ASN A 593 15.86 -3.09 -60.96
C ASN A 593 17.14 -3.34 -60.14
N ASN A 594 17.81 -2.31 -59.61
CA ASN A 594 19.18 -2.46 -59.10
C ASN A 594 19.27 -2.99 -57.65
N TYR A 595 18.80 -4.23 -57.43
CA TYR A 595 18.86 -4.92 -56.14
C TYR A 595 20.29 -5.15 -55.65
N GLU A 596 21.23 -5.36 -56.57
CA GLU A 596 22.64 -5.58 -56.27
C GLU A 596 23.28 -4.40 -55.55
N LYS A 597 22.91 -3.17 -55.90
CA LYS A 597 23.41 -1.96 -55.24
C LYS A 597 22.94 -1.86 -53.80
N LEU A 598 21.69 -2.23 -53.52
CA LEU A 598 21.13 -2.28 -52.16
C LEU A 598 21.88 -3.32 -51.31
N ILE A 599 22.06 -4.53 -51.85
CA ILE A 599 22.79 -5.62 -51.20
C ILE A 599 24.24 -5.23 -50.92
N ALA A 600 24.93 -4.59 -51.87
CA ALA A 600 26.31 -4.14 -51.69
C ALA A 600 26.45 -3.11 -50.56
N GLN A 601 25.50 -2.18 -50.44
CA GLN A 601 25.46 -1.21 -49.34
C GLN A 601 25.24 -1.89 -47.99
N ILE A 602 24.30 -2.85 -47.93
CA ILE A 602 24.04 -3.64 -46.71
C ILE A 602 25.30 -4.41 -46.28
N LYS A 603 25.96 -5.11 -47.22
CA LYS A 603 27.18 -5.88 -46.94
C LYS A 603 28.26 -4.98 -46.33
N LYS A 604 28.45 -3.79 -46.90
CA LYS A 604 29.39 -2.79 -46.39
C LYS A 604 29.07 -2.32 -44.96
N ILE A 605 27.79 -2.12 -44.63
CA ILE A 605 27.38 -1.75 -43.27
C ILE A 605 27.69 -2.90 -42.29
N SER A 606 27.42 -4.14 -42.70
CA SER A 606 27.61 -5.33 -41.85
C SER A 606 29.05 -5.76 -41.61
N GLU A 607 30.03 -5.13 -42.28
CA GLU A 607 31.45 -5.42 -42.04
C GLU A 607 31.85 -5.09 -40.59
N ASN A 608 31.36 -3.97 -40.07
CA ASN A 608 31.77 -3.43 -38.77
C ASN A 608 30.70 -3.59 -37.67
N ASP A 609 29.42 -3.69 -38.04
CA ASP A 609 28.30 -3.67 -37.11
C ASP A 609 27.38 -4.88 -37.29
N ASP A 610 26.71 -5.28 -36.22
CA ASP A 610 25.56 -6.17 -36.32
C ASP A 610 24.34 -5.39 -36.84
N VAL A 611 23.61 -5.95 -37.80
CA VAL A 611 22.58 -5.23 -38.55
C VAL A 611 21.24 -5.93 -38.46
N ILE A 612 20.19 -5.17 -38.17
CA ILE A 612 18.80 -5.57 -38.36
C ILE A 612 18.26 -4.85 -39.59
N ILE A 613 17.76 -5.62 -40.56
CA ILE A 613 17.16 -5.12 -41.79
C ILE A 613 15.66 -5.34 -41.72
N LEU A 614 14.92 -4.24 -41.86
CA LEU A 614 13.49 -4.27 -42.11
C LEU A 614 13.27 -4.18 -43.61
N ASP A 615 12.88 -5.30 -44.18
CA ASP A 615 12.62 -5.45 -45.61
C ASP A 615 11.16 -5.10 -45.91
N PHE A 616 10.95 -3.96 -46.58
CA PHE A 616 9.65 -3.48 -47.04
C PHE A 616 9.26 -4.09 -48.40
N ASN A 617 9.86 -5.22 -48.79
CA ASN A 617 9.68 -5.83 -50.11
C ASN A 617 8.86 -7.12 -50.06
N TYR A 618 7.93 -7.26 -51.00
CA TYR A 618 7.07 -8.44 -51.07
C TYR A 618 7.83 -9.72 -51.49
N SER A 619 8.87 -9.60 -52.32
CA SER A 619 9.52 -10.72 -52.99
C SER A 619 10.41 -11.62 -52.11
N ASN A 620 10.56 -11.34 -50.81
CA ASN A 620 11.53 -11.98 -49.90
C ASN A 620 12.97 -11.97 -50.43
N ALA A 621 13.30 -11.13 -51.41
CA ALA A 621 14.56 -11.26 -52.12
C ALA A 621 15.78 -11.01 -51.22
N LEU A 622 15.73 -10.07 -50.25
CA LEU A 622 16.80 -9.93 -49.25
C LEU A 622 16.85 -11.10 -48.26
N LYS A 623 15.70 -11.72 -47.94
CA LYS A 623 15.67 -12.86 -47.02
C LYS A 623 16.34 -14.11 -47.59
N ASN A 624 16.33 -14.24 -48.92
CA ASN A 624 16.96 -15.34 -49.65
C ASN A 624 18.45 -15.12 -49.95
N GLU A 625 18.98 -13.93 -49.68
CA GLU A 625 20.40 -13.63 -49.84
C GLU A 625 21.23 -14.21 -48.69
N SER A 626 22.42 -14.71 -49.02
CA SER A 626 23.37 -15.19 -48.01
C SER A 626 24.14 -14.01 -47.42
N PHE A 627 23.67 -13.49 -46.29
CA PHE A 627 24.41 -12.53 -45.47
C PHE A 627 25.27 -13.23 -44.39
N ASP A 628 26.26 -12.53 -43.86
CA ASP A 628 27.00 -12.99 -42.67
C ASP A 628 26.06 -13.11 -41.46
N ARG A 629 26.42 -13.93 -40.46
CA ARG A 629 25.67 -14.15 -39.21
C ARG A 629 25.37 -12.88 -38.41
N LYS A 630 26.07 -11.78 -38.73
CA LYS A 630 25.86 -10.44 -38.17
C LYS A 630 24.58 -9.74 -38.68
N VAL A 631 23.96 -10.24 -39.75
CA VAL A 631 22.78 -9.62 -40.37
C VAL A 631 21.53 -10.44 -40.08
N LYS A 632 20.48 -9.77 -39.58
CA LYS A 632 19.14 -10.33 -39.40
C LYS A 632 18.17 -9.60 -40.32
N VAL A 633 17.46 -10.33 -41.18
CA VAL A 633 16.48 -9.77 -42.11
C VAL A 633 15.07 -10.14 -41.68
N PHE A 634 14.21 -9.14 -41.49
CA PHE A 634 12.79 -9.31 -41.17
C PHE A 634 11.94 -8.73 -42.29
N ASN A 635 11.07 -9.55 -42.89
CA ASN A 635 10.16 -9.10 -43.93
C ASN A 635 8.89 -8.53 -43.30
N LEU A 636 8.59 -7.26 -43.58
CA LEU A 636 7.41 -6.58 -43.03
C LEU A 636 6.08 -7.06 -43.63
N PHE A 637 6.09 -7.83 -44.73
CA PHE A 637 4.90 -8.50 -45.26
C PHE A 637 4.49 -9.75 -44.46
N SER A 638 5.31 -10.18 -43.50
CA SER A 638 5.03 -11.30 -42.61
C SER A 638 4.80 -10.77 -41.20
N VAL A 639 3.56 -10.88 -40.71
CA VAL A 639 3.19 -10.57 -39.32
C VAL A 639 4.18 -11.20 -38.34
N ARG A 640 4.50 -12.49 -38.56
CA ARG A 640 5.43 -13.23 -37.70
C ARG A 640 6.85 -12.65 -37.72
N ASP A 641 7.30 -12.10 -38.84
CA ASP A 641 8.62 -11.45 -38.90
C ASP A 641 8.59 -10.06 -38.26
N ILE A 642 7.47 -9.33 -38.30
CA ILE A 642 7.28 -8.09 -37.52
C ILE A 642 7.37 -8.40 -36.03
N GLU A 643 6.64 -9.40 -35.54
CA GLU A 643 6.68 -9.77 -34.12
C GLU A 643 8.08 -10.20 -33.68
N LYS A 644 8.78 -11.01 -34.48
CA LYS A 644 10.18 -11.38 -34.22
C LYS A 644 11.12 -10.18 -34.24
N PHE A 645 10.87 -9.21 -35.13
CA PHE A 645 11.61 -7.96 -35.12
C PHE A 645 11.36 -7.19 -33.82
N MET A 646 10.11 -7.04 -33.39
CA MET A 646 9.76 -6.34 -32.17
C MET A 646 10.43 -6.99 -30.95
N ILE A 647 10.42 -8.32 -30.86
CA ILE A 647 11.17 -9.06 -29.86
C ILE A 647 12.66 -8.72 -29.93
N ALA A 648 13.29 -8.83 -31.10
CA ALA A 648 14.71 -8.54 -31.26
C ALA A 648 15.07 -7.09 -30.93
N TYR A 649 14.20 -6.14 -31.29
CA TYR A 649 14.35 -4.72 -31.04
C TYR A 649 14.27 -4.42 -29.54
N TYR A 650 13.23 -4.90 -28.86
CA TYR A 650 13.06 -4.73 -27.43
C TYR A 650 14.21 -5.35 -26.63
N ASN A 651 14.51 -6.60 -26.93
CA ASN A 651 15.58 -7.38 -26.29
C ASN A 651 16.99 -6.81 -26.54
N SER A 652 17.16 -5.94 -27.54
CA SER A 652 18.42 -5.25 -27.84
C SER A 652 18.63 -3.96 -27.06
N GLY A 653 17.70 -3.62 -26.16
CA GLY A 653 17.82 -2.47 -25.29
C GLY A 653 16.87 -1.31 -25.61
N ASN A 654 16.08 -1.43 -26.69
CA ASN A 654 15.25 -0.33 -27.17
C ASN A 654 13.84 -0.39 -26.57
N SER A 655 13.30 0.75 -26.15
CA SER A 655 11.92 0.86 -25.68
C SER A 655 10.93 0.93 -26.84
N VAL A 656 9.71 0.45 -26.59
CA VAL A 656 8.59 0.50 -27.55
C VAL A 656 7.57 1.53 -27.05
N ASN A 657 7.10 2.39 -27.96
CA ASN A 657 6.00 3.30 -27.64
C ASN A 657 4.66 2.56 -27.68
N TRP A 658 4.23 2.07 -26.53
CA TRP A 658 2.99 1.30 -26.38
C TRP A 658 1.71 2.10 -26.67
N ASN A 659 1.73 3.43 -26.49
CA ASN A 659 0.61 4.28 -26.94
C ASN A 659 0.39 4.17 -28.44
N SER A 660 1.48 4.16 -29.22
CA SER A 660 1.42 4.00 -30.67
C SER A 660 1.08 2.58 -31.10
N TYR A 661 1.48 1.57 -30.32
CA TYR A 661 1.18 0.17 -30.59
C TYR A 661 -0.33 -0.10 -30.49
N TYR A 662 -0.95 0.32 -29.38
CA TYR A 662 -2.37 0.14 -29.15
C TYR A 662 -3.25 1.20 -29.83
N GLY A 663 -2.71 2.39 -30.13
CA GLY A 663 -3.45 3.48 -30.76
C GLY A 663 -4.66 3.92 -29.92
N ASP A 664 -5.83 3.87 -30.53
CA ASP A 664 -7.11 4.22 -29.88
C ASP A 664 -7.71 3.05 -29.07
N VAL A 665 -7.12 1.85 -29.14
CA VAL A 665 -7.58 0.71 -28.34
C VAL A 665 -7.32 0.99 -26.86
N ARG A 666 -8.35 0.75 -26.05
CA ARG A 666 -8.32 0.86 -24.60
C ARG A 666 -8.83 -0.46 -24.02
N GLU A 667 -7.93 -1.21 -23.42
CA GLU A 667 -8.29 -2.39 -22.62
C GLU A 667 -8.50 -1.99 -21.16
N ASN A 668 -9.22 -2.84 -20.43
CA ASN A 668 -9.35 -2.66 -18.99
C ASN A 668 -7.98 -2.92 -18.34
N ILE A 669 -7.54 -2.00 -17.49
CA ILE A 669 -6.41 -2.21 -16.60
C ILE A 669 -6.82 -3.25 -15.56
N VAL A 670 -5.97 -4.26 -15.35
CA VAL A 670 -6.21 -5.33 -14.37
C VAL A 670 -5.15 -5.30 -13.28
N SER A 671 -5.53 -5.65 -12.06
CA SER A 671 -4.56 -5.84 -10.97
C SER A 671 -3.69 -7.06 -11.27
N LEU A 672 -2.39 -6.84 -11.33
CA LEU A 672 -1.34 -7.84 -11.51
C LEU A 672 -0.27 -7.59 -10.45
N PRO A 673 0.52 -8.63 -10.08
CA PRO A 673 1.69 -8.47 -9.23
C PRO A 673 2.55 -7.26 -9.59
N GLY A 674 3.01 -6.58 -8.54
CA GLY A 674 3.86 -5.40 -8.62
C GLY A 674 5.33 -5.77 -8.88
N TYR A 675 6.22 -4.81 -8.67
CA TYR A 675 7.67 -5.04 -8.76
C TYR A 675 8.17 -5.80 -7.51
N CYS A 676 9.01 -6.83 -7.69
CA CYS A 676 9.63 -7.53 -6.56
C CYS A 676 10.98 -6.86 -6.20
N PHE A 677 10.99 -6.07 -5.15
CA PHE A 677 12.16 -5.34 -4.66
C PHE A 677 13.29 -6.26 -4.17
N ASP A 678 14.53 -5.87 -4.43
CA ASP A 678 15.70 -6.57 -3.86
C ASP A 678 15.79 -6.37 -2.34
N LYS A 679 15.99 -7.47 -1.62
CA LYS A 679 16.08 -7.48 -0.15
C LYS A 679 17.48 -7.07 0.32
N VAL A 680 17.77 -5.77 0.28
CA VAL A 680 19.06 -5.20 0.74
C VAL A 680 18.92 -4.66 2.17
N SER A 681 19.75 -5.17 3.09
CA SER A 681 19.71 -4.78 4.50
C SER A 681 20.32 -3.40 4.76
N HIS A 682 19.50 -2.50 5.29
CA HIS A 682 19.84 -1.17 5.77
C HIS A 682 19.44 -1.04 7.25
N TRP A 683 20.45 -1.05 8.12
CA TRP A 683 20.28 -0.85 9.56
C TRP A 683 21.51 -0.16 10.11
N THR A 684 21.33 0.95 10.83
CA THR A 684 22.50 1.64 11.41
C THR A 684 23.24 0.72 12.39
N LYS A 685 24.57 0.63 12.25
CA LYS A 685 25.39 -0.21 13.14
C LYS A 685 25.35 0.36 14.57
N LEU A 686 24.55 -0.28 15.42
CA LEU A 686 24.37 0.01 16.84
C LEU A 686 25.72 0.17 17.59
N LYS A 687 25.73 1.09 18.56
CA LYS A 687 26.81 1.41 19.51
C LYS A 687 27.64 0.17 19.90
N HIS A 688 28.84 0.05 19.34
CA HIS A 688 29.95 -0.60 20.03
C HIS A 688 30.60 0.50 20.86
N ASN A 689 30.36 0.51 22.18
CA ASN A 689 31.17 1.15 23.22
C ASN A 689 30.49 1.10 24.61
N GLU A 690 29.89 -0.04 24.97
CA GLU A 690 29.69 -0.34 26.40
C GLU A 690 31.05 -0.37 27.13
N GLU A 691 32.14 -0.75 26.45
CA GLU A 691 33.50 -0.71 27.00
C GLU A 691 33.98 0.71 27.38
N ILE A 692 33.54 1.77 26.68
CA ILE A 692 33.95 3.17 27.03
C ILE A 692 33.07 3.75 28.13
N TYR A 693 31.80 3.32 28.23
CA TYR A 693 30.89 3.77 29.28
C TYR A 693 31.18 3.04 30.61
N GLU A 694 31.52 1.74 30.58
CA GLU A 694 32.02 1.03 31.76
C GLU A 694 33.38 1.55 32.25
N MET A 695 34.26 1.98 31.35
CA MET A 695 35.52 2.65 31.73
C MET A 695 35.27 3.99 32.43
N LYS A 696 34.21 4.73 32.07
CA LYS A 696 33.83 5.98 32.75
C LYS A 696 32.99 5.76 34.01
N LEU A 697 32.19 4.70 34.08
CA LEU A 697 31.44 4.33 35.29
C LEU A 697 32.38 3.81 36.40
N LYS A 698 33.50 3.16 36.04
CA LYS A 698 34.55 2.78 37.00
C LYS A 698 35.29 3.97 37.62
N GLU A 699 35.31 5.14 36.96
CA GLU A 699 35.85 6.39 37.54
C GLU A 699 34.85 7.13 38.43
N VAL A 700 33.55 6.82 38.34
CA VAL A 700 32.48 7.44 39.15
C VAL A 700 32.06 6.56 40.34
N ALA A 701 32.30 5.24 40.26
CA ALA A 701 32.04 4.28 41.33
C ALA A 701 33.05 4.31 42.50
N GLN A 702 33.85 5.37 42.63
CA GLN A 702 34.83 5.54 43.71
C GLN A 702 34.36 6.48 44.83
N THR A 703 33.07 6.81 44.87
CA THR A 703 32.46 7.59 45.95
C THR A 703 31.11 7.01 46.32
N GLN A 704 30.98 6.67 47.61
CA GLN A 704 29.77 6.32 48.37
C GLN A 704 29.58 4.81 48.66
N GLU A 705 30.38 4.33 49.62
CA GLU A 705 29.94 3.39 50.65
C GLU A 705 29.16 4.14 51.76
N GLU A 706 28.39 3.39 52.57
CA GLU A 706 27.63 3.73 53.81
C GLU A 706 26.11 3.98 53.58
N PHE A 707 25.10 3.28 54.14
CA PHE A 707 24.92 2.41 55.33
C PHE A 707 23.73 1.40 55.16
N GLN A 708 23.72 0.33 55.96
CA GLN A 708 22.82 -0.85 56.00
C GLN A 708 21.65 -0.80 57.01
N GLU A 709 20.64 -1.66 56.75
CA GLU A 709 19.73 -2.44 57.66
C GLU A 709 18.67 -1.68 58.51
N VAL A 710 17.43 -2.16 58.72
CA VAL A 710 17.02 -3.38 59.49
C VAL A 710 15.53 -3.74 59.21
N GLU A 711 15.20 -5.05 59.17
CA GLU A 711 13.84 -5.64 59.18
C GLU A 711 13.20 -5.66 60.59
N SER A 712 11.87 -5.60 60.71
CA SER A 712 11.07 -6.63 61.43
C SER A 712 9.55 -6.39 61.46
N THR A 713 8.86 -7.53 61.40
CA THR A 713 7.44 -7.93 61.56
C THR A 713 6.57 -7.26 62.63
N GLN A 714 5.23 -7.17 62.42
CA GLN A 714 4.21 -7.80 63.28
C GLN A 714 2.75 -7.72 62.76
N GLU A 715 1.92 -8.63 63.30
CA GLU A 715 0.57 -9.07 62.89
C GLU A 715 -0.61 -8.23 63.42
N ASN A 716 -1.67 -8.20 62.59
CA ASN A 716 -3.12 -8.03 62.81
C ASN A 716 -3.69 -7.79 64.22
N THR A 717 -4.41 -6.67 64.35
CA THR A 717 -5.66 -6.58 65.13
C THR A 717 -6.67 -5.67 64.40
N ASN A 718 -7.84 -6.22 64.05
CA ASN A 718 -8.95 -5.50 63.42
C ASN A 718 -9.51 -4.38 64.32
N THR A 719 -9.16 -3.15 63.97
CA THR A 719 -9.86 -1.89 64.21
C THR A 719 -9.46 -0.95 63.08
N PHE A 720 -10.39 -0.31 62.36
CA PHE A 720 -10.05 0.67 61.32
C PHE A 720 -9.08 1.72 61.88
N ASP A 721 -7.81 1.63 61.49
CA ASP A 721 -6.81 2.62 61.84
C ASP A 721 -6.72 3.61 60.68
N PHE A 722 -7.16 4.84 60.94
CA PHE A 722 -7.07 5.95 59.97
C PHE A 722 -5.64 6.13 59.46
N ALA A 723 -4.64 6.00 60.34
CA ALA A 723 -3.24 6.14 59.94
C ALA A 723 -2.78 4.95 59.09
N GLU A 724 -3.28 3.74 59.33
CA GLU A 724 -2.97 2.57 58.49
C GLU A 724 -3.62 2.72 57.11
N ALA A 725 -4.86 3.18 57.05
CA ALA A 725 -5.57 3.42 55.80
C ALA A 725 -4.93 4.56 54.97
N GLU A 726 -4.53 5.66 55.61
CA GLU A 726 -3.76 6.74 54.95
C GLU A 726 -2.41 6.23 54.44
N ASN A 727 -1.67 5.45 55.23
CA ASN A 727 -0.38 4.88 54.80
C ASN A 727 -0.55 3.88 53.65
N PHE A 728 -1.60 3.05 53.68
CA PHE A 728 -1.91 2.13 52.60
C PHE A 728 -2.26 2.91 51.32
N LEU A 729 -3.15 3.91 51.41
CA LEU A 729 -3.55 4.74 50.27
C LEU A 729 -2.37 5.54 49.74
N GLU A 730 -1.54 6.13 50.58
CA GLU A 730 -0.32 6.84 50.18
C GLU A 730 0.67 5.89 49.48
N GLY A 731 0.87 4.70 50.01
CA GLY A 731 1.72 3.67 49.40
C GLY A 731 1.17 3.20 48.04
N LEU A 732 -0.15 3.02 47.96
CA LEU A 732 -0.86 2.68 46.74
C LEU A 732 -0.77 3.81 45.71
N TRP A 733 -0.93 5.06 46.11
CA TRP A 733 -0.79 6.23 45.23
C TRP A 733 0.64 6.36 44.71
N LYS A 734 1.66 6.24 45.57
CA LYS A 734 3.07 6.27 45.14
C LYS A 734 3.39 5.15 44.15
N LYS A 735 2.86 3.95 44.39
CA LYS A 735 3.01 2.79 43.50
C LYS A 735 2.31 3.02 42.16
N THR A 736 1.06 3.48 42.18
CA THR A 736 0.22 3.65 40.98
C THR A 736 0.67 4.85 40.13
N LEU A 737 1.05 5.96 40.76
CA LEU A 737 1.54 7.17 40.09
C LEU A 737 3.04 7.12 39.76
N ASN A 738 3.74 6.06 40.18
CA ASN A 738 5.20 5.95 40.10
C ASN A 738 5.91 7.19 40.68
N PHE A 739 5.43 7.66 41.84
CA PHE A 739 5.85 8.88 42.50
C PHE A 739 6.78 8.56 43.68
N SER A 740 7.96 9.19 43.72
CA SER A 740 9.01 8.90 44.73
C SER A 740 9.14 9.98 45.83
N GLY A 741 8.28 11.00 45.82
CA GLY A 741 8.25 12.08 46.82
C GLY A 741 7.27 11.80 47.97
N SER A 742 7.15 12.75 48.90
CA SER A 742 6.02 12.80 49.85
C SER A 742 4.79 13.36 49.15
N ILE A 743 3.63 12.77 49.40
CA ILE A 743 2.32 13.23 48.88
C ILE A 743 1.60 13.93 50.04
N ASP A 744 1.07 15.13 49.83
CA ASP A 744 0.20 15.74 50.84
C ASP A 744 -1.17 15.05 50.84
N HIS A 745 -1.76 14.81 52.00
CA HIS A 745 -2.97 13.97 52.09
C HIS A 745 -4.24 14.69 51.60
N ASP A 746 -4.17 16.01 51.41
CA ASP A 746 -5.20 16.86 50.80
C ASP A 746 -5.00 17.11 49.29
N GLU A 747 -3.87 16.64 48.71
CA GLU A 747 -3.60 16.78 47.27
C GLU A 747 -4.54 15.92 46.43
N ASP A 748 -4.97 16.50 45.31
CA ASP A 748 -5.84 15.86 44.34
C ASP A 748 -5.07 14.82 43.51
N PHE A 749 -5.62 13.61 43.44
CA PHE A 749 -5.05 12.48 42.70
C PHE A 749 -4.72 12.80 41.24
N PHE A 750 -5.58 13.55 40.56
CA PHE A 750 -5.44 13.92 39.16
C PHE A 750 -4.40 15.03 38.96
N ASP A 751 -4.29 15.96 39.92
CA ASP A 751 -3.26 17.00 39.90
C ASP A 751 -1.85 16.40 40.06
N LEU A 752 -1.72 15.26 40.75
CA LEU A 752 -0.49 14.48 40.86
C LEU A 752 -0.17 13.62 39.63
N GLY A 753 -0.95 13.74 38.55
CA GLY A 753 -0.77 13.00 37.30
C GLY A 753 -1.54 11.68 37.22
N GLY A 754 -2.46 11.43 38.16
CA GLY A 754 -3.39 10.31 38.12
C GLY A 754 -4.37 10.38 36.95
N ASN A 755 -4.89 9.22 36.54
CA ASN A 755 -5.91 9.13 35.50
C ASN A 755 -6.94 8.03 35.80
N SER A 756 -8.04 7.96 35.04
CA SER A 756 -9.15 7.03 35.29
C SER A 756 -8.79 5.55 35.17
N LEU A 757 -7.78 5.20 34.36
CA LEU A 757 -7.32 3.81 34.23
C LEU A 757 -6.53 3.40 35.49
N LEU A 758 -5.72 4.32 36.02
CA LEU A 758 -5.06 4.17 37.32
C LEU A 758 -6.07 4.13 38.47
N LEU A 759 -7.14 4.93 38.38
CA LEU A 759 -8.25 4.94 39.33
C LEU A 759 -9.00 3.59 39.34
N LEU A 760 -9.22 2.98 38.16
CA LEU A 760 -9.79 1.64 37.99
C LEU A 760 -8.96 0.58 38.72
N GLN A 761 -7.65 0.56 38.46
CA GLN A 761 -6.72 -0.36 39.11
C GLN A 761 -6.69 -0.16 40.64
N MET A 762 -6.68 1.09 41.09
CA MET A 762 -6.71 1.42 42.52
C MET A 762 -8.02 1.00 43.18
N SER A 763 -9.17 1.18 42.52
CA SER A 763 -10.47 0.79 43.08
C SER A 763 -10.54 -0.70 43.37
N GLU A 764 -9.93 -1.54 42.53
CA GLU A 764 -9.86 -2.98 42.73
C GLU A 764 -8.93 -3.32 43.90
N GLU A 765 -7.77 -2.67 44.01
CA GLU A 765 -6.85 -2.85 45.15
C GLU A 765 -7.46 -2.37 46.48
N ILE A 766 -8.19 -1.25 46.49
CA ILE A 766 -8.90 -0.71 47.67
C ILE A 766 -10.05 -1.64 48.09
N ASN A 767 -10.89 -2.05 47.13
CA ASN A 767 -12.00 -2.98 47.39
C ASN A 767 -11.51 -4.31 47.95
N ASN A 768 -10.38 -4.82 47.44
CA ASN A 768 -9.77 -6.06 47.92
C ASN A 768 -9.13 -5.91 49.31
N TYR A 769 -8.46 -4.79 49.59
CA TYR A 769 -7.76 -4.58 50.86
C TYR A 769 -8.73 -4.38 52.02
N PHE A 770 -9.75 -3.54 51.84
CA PHE A 770 -10.73 -3.20 52.89
C PHE A 770 -11.99 -4.08 52.85
N ASN A 771 -12.10 -5.01 51.88
CA ASN A 771 -13.26 -5.88 51.69
C ASN A 771 -14.60 -5.09 51.59
N ILE A 772 -14.58 -4.04 50.78
CA ILE A 772 -15.69 -3.12 50.51
C ILE A 772 -16.09 -3.17 49.02
N SER A 773 -17.20 -2.51 48.68
CA SER A 773 -17.74 -2.48 47.31
C SER A 773 -17.95 -1.04 46.85
N PHE A 774 -16.86 -0.27 46.76
CA PHE A 774 -16.88 1.08 46.19
C PHE A 774 -17.28 1.04 44.71
N ASP A 775 -18.30 1.81 44.36
CA ASP A 775 -18.59 2.15 42.97
C ASP A 775 -17.55 3.16 42.47
N ILE A 776 -17.08 2.97 41.24
CA ILE A 776 -16.06 3.84 40.62
C ILE A 776 -16.51 5.30 40.54
N TYR A 777 -17.83 5.54 40.43
CA TYR A 777 -18.39 6.89 40.41
C TYR A 777 -18.28 7.61 41.77
N GLU A 778 -18.19 6.87 42.88
CA GLU A 778 -17.98 7.46 44.21
C GLU A 778 -16.55 7.94 44.40
N ILE A 779 -15.55 7.24 43.85
CA ILE A 779 -14.11 7.59 44.00
C ILE A 779 -13.79 8.94 43.35
N TYR A 780 -14.54 9.33 42.31
CA TYR A 780 -14.42 10.66 41.70
C TYR A 780 -14.74 11.81 42.65
N ASP A 781 -15.60 11.59 43.66
CA ASP A 781 -15.98 12.62 44.62
C ASP A 781 -14.99 12.70 45.81
N TYR A 782 -14.08 11.72 45.93
CA TYR A 782 -13.09 11.61 47.00
C TYR A 782 -11.66 11.66 46.43
N GLU A 783 -11.33 12.80 45.84
CA GLU A 783 -10.11 13.02 45.05
C GLU A 783 -8.79 13.10 45.85
N SER A 784 -8.82 13.06 47.19
CA SER A 784 -7.64 13.10 48.08
C SER A 784 -7.55 11.89 49.02
N ILE A 785 -6.35 11.58 49.53
CA ILE A 785 -6.12 10.48 50.50
C ILE A 785 -6.98 10.68 51.76
N GLU A 786 -7.08 11.90 52.26
CA GLU A 786 -7.92 12.27 53.41
C GLU A 786 -9.40 11.95 53.15
N LYS A 787 -9.93 12.38 52.00
CA LYS A 787 -11.34 12.17 51.61
C LYS A 787 -11.66 10.68 51.42
N LEU A 788 -10.75 9.94 50.78
CA LEU A 788 -10.88 8.48 50.59
C LEU A 788 -10.87 7.74 51.92
N THR A 789 -9.93 8.06 52.81
CA THR A 789 -9.84 7.45 54.13
C THR A 789 -11.12 7.69 54.93
N GLN A 790 -11.64 8.91 54.91
CA GLN A 790 -12.89 9.26 55.57
C GLN A 790 -14.06 8.44 55.02
N ARG A 791 -14.18 8.30 53.70
CA ARG A 791 -15.24 7.52 53.08
C ARG A 791 -15.13 6.02 53.39
N ILE A 792 -13.92 5.46 53.42
CA ILE A 792 -13.69 4.06 53.78
C ILE A 792 -14.08 3.81 55.25
N SER A 793 -13.80 4.75 56.15
CA SER A 793 -14.19 4.64 57.57
C SER A 793 -15.71 4.52 57.78
N GLU A 794 -16.51 5.08 56.86
CA GLU A 794 -17.96 5.05 56.91
C GLU A 794 -18.55 3.67 56.53
N TRP A 795 -17.75 2.79 55.92
CA TRP A 795 -18.14 1.43 55.55
C TRP A 795 -17.92 0.40 56.67
N GLU A 796 -17.05 0.68 57.64
CA GLU A 796 -16.81 -0.20 58.80
C GLU A 796 -17.68 0.13 60.04
N CYS A 797 -18.57 1.14 59.96
CA CYS A 797 -19.49 1.54 61.03
C CYS A 797 -20.88 0.87 60.98
#